data_AF-A0A9R1R2Q3-F1
#
_entry.id   AF-A0A9R1R2Q3-F1
#
_cell.length_a   1.000
_cell.length_b   1.000
_cell.length_c   1.000
_cell.angle_alpha   90.00
_cell.angle_beta   90.00
_cell.angle_gamma   90.00
#
_symmetry.space_group_name_H-M   'P 1'
#
loop_
_entity.id
_entity.type
_entity.pdbx_description
1 polymer ?
#
loop_
_entity_poly.entity_id
_entity_poly.type
_entity_poly.pdbx_seq_one_letter_code
_entity_poly.pdbx_strand_id
1 'polypeptide(L)'
;MNAFAISPAQLYSNTPSDFDFKLESLAQEFSTLSEFAEHLAANVDIVFPVIHGKFGEDGGIQELLEKANVPFVGTPSNECLRAFDKHNASLELDAQGFLTVPNFLVEKDKLAKSQLEEWFGSINLNKENGKVIVKPTRAGSSIGVVVAYGANEAAEKAEGIFSEGIDDKVIIEVFLEGGCEFTAIVLDVGTANNSEPIVLLPTEVELQSSISSDIQEDTIFNYRRKYLPTQQVAYHTPPRFPAEVIDCIRKGVSLLFRHFGLRDFARIDGWFLPSPATSLPSSENGVKFGNTEYGAVLFTDINLISGMEQTSFLFQQASKVGFSHSRILRTIVQRACSRFPSLVSSNNAWTALSRKMQSAKQAEIIQNVTCKQKAFVIFGGDTSERQVSLMSGTNVWLNLQGFDDLDVTPCLLAPSSGCSSHNQDLSKSSRDVWTLPYSLVLRHTTEEVHAACFEAIEPERVEITSRLRDQVMKELQQALSKQDWFAGFDITDEQPIKYSLQQWIDYVKEAKAVVFIAVHGGIGEDGTIQSLLESAGVPYTGPGPIASRTCMDKVATSLAVDHLASYGIHTIPKDVRATEELLKSSLVDIWNDLKAKLQTETVCVKPACDGCSTGVARLRCPEDLEVYANALRGKLPRLPANCLSRAHGVIEMPVPPPESLIFEPFIETDEIIISNKSRNDSTRHLVWKGENEWLEVTVGVVGKRGEMHSLNPSITVKESGDILSLEEKFQVELEST
;
A
#
# COMPACT_ATOMS: atom_id res chain seq x y z
N MET A 1 -21.00 -16.50 -9.94
CA MET A 1 -20.00 -15.45 -10.13
C MET A 1 -20.50 -14.59 -11.26
N ASN A 2 -20.57 -13.28 -11.04
CA ASN A 2 -20.96 -12.31 -12.05
C ASN A 2 -19.68 -11.58 -12.49
N ALA A 3 -19.61 -11.17 -13.75
CA ALA A 3 -18.51 -10.40 -14.29
C ALA A 3 -19.06 -9.10 -14.88
N PHE A 4 -18.26 -8.04 -14.85
CA PHE A 4 -18.68 -6.71 -15.30
C PHE A 4 -17.58 -6.06 -16.13
N ALA A 5 -17.98 -5.36 -17.20
CA ALA A 5 -17.10 -4.42 -17.90
C ALA A 5 -17.30 -3.02 -17.30
N ILE A 6 -16.21 -2.45 -16.78
CA ILE A 6 -16.19 -1.12 -16.15
C ILE A 6 -15.37 -0.13 -16.94
N SER A 7 -15.76 1.13 -16.89
CA SER A 7 -14.98 2.23 -17.47
C SER A 7 -13.80 2.60 -16.57
N PRO A 8 -12.70 3.16 -17.12
CA PRO A 8 -11.57 3.62 -16.31
C PRO A 8 -11.94 4.64 -15.22
N ALA A 9 -12.98 5.45 -15.44
CA ALA A 9 -13.47 6.41 -14.46
C ALA A 9 -14.01 5.75 -13.18
N GLN A 10 -14.45 4.49 -13.26
CA GLN A 10 -14.96 3.74 -12.10
C GLN A 10 -13.87 3.01 -11.32
N LEU A 11 -12.63 2.96 -11.84
CA LEU A 11 -11.49 2.37 -11.11
C LEU A 11 -11.09 3.20 -9.88
N TYR A 12 -11.49 4.47 -9.82
CA TYR A 12 -11.43 5.32 -8.64
C TYR A 12 -12.67 5.05 -7.78
N SER A 13 -12.61 3.95 -7.02
CA SER A 13 -13.60 3.60 -6.00
C SER A 13 -12.89 3.19 -4.70
N ASN A 14 -13.45 3.60 -3.56
CA ASN A 14 -12.76 3.55 -2.27
C ASN A 14 -12.71 2.14 -1.66
N THR A 15 -13.78 1.36 -1.85
CA THR A 15 -13.90 0.00 -1.31
C THR A 15 -14.53 -0.95 -2.34
N PRO A 16 -14.35 -2.27 -2.21
CA PRO A 16 -15.13 -3.24 -2.98
C PRO A 16 -16.65 -3.00 -2.88
N SER A 17 -17.14 -2.54 -1.72
CA SER A 17 -18.55 -2.17 -1.51
C SER A 17 -18.99 -1.00 -2.41
N ASP A 18 -18.11 -0.03 -2.68
CA ASP A 18 -18.37 1.08 -3.60
C ASP A 18 -18.49 0.60 -5.05
N PHE A 19 -17.73 -0.43 -5.44
CA PHE A 19 -17.92 -1.11 -6.72
C PHE A 19 -19.30 -1.77 -6.80
N ASP A 20 -19.72 -2.54 -5.78
CA ASP A 20 -21.03 -3.20 -5.79
C ASP A 20 -22.18 -2.22 -6.06
N PHE A 21 -22.09 -1.01 -5.51
CA PHE A 21 -23.03 0.09 -5.82
C PHE A 21 -22.94 0.60 -7.27
N LYS A 22 -21.73 0.91 -7.74
CA LYS A 22 -21.50 1.51 -9.07
C LYS A 22 -21.78 0.53 -10.21
N LEU A 23 -21.48 -0.76 -10.02
CA LEU A 23 -21.55 -1.80 -11.05
C LEU A 23 -22.97 -2.00 -11.58
N GLU A 24 -23.98 -2.00 -10.71
CA GLU A 24 -25.36 -2.29 -11.11
C GLU A 24 -26.04 -1.18 -11.93
N SER A 25 -25.48 0.04 -11.95
CA SER A 25 -26.06 1.19 -12.66
C SER A 25 -25.23 1.70 -13.83
N LEU A 26 -23.92 1.47 -13.80
CA LEU A 26 -22.97 2.09 -14.73
C LEU A 26 -22.11 1.06 -15.48
N ALA A 27 -22.08 -0.20 -15.05
CA ALA A 27 -21.29 -1.25 -15.69
C ALA A 27 -22.16 -2.17 -16.54
N GLN A 28 -21.53 -2.75 -17.57
CA GLN A 28 -22.17 -3.81 -18.36
C GLN A 28 -21.96 -5.15 -17.64
N GLU A 29 -23.04 -5.73 -17.10
CA GLU A 29 -23.03 -7.07 -16.51
C GLU A 29 -23.03 -8.15 -17.59
N PHE A 30 -22.27 -9.24 -17.35
CA PHE A 30 -22.34 -10.47 -18.12
C PHE A 30 -23.13 -11.52 -17.35
N SER A 31 -24.16 -12.11 -17.96
CA SER A 31 -25.08 -13.04 -17.31
C SER A 31 -24.42 -14.38 -16.99
N THR A 32 -23.36 -14.74 -17.74
CA THR A 32 -22.59 -15.97 -17.55
C THR A 32 -21.11 -15.74 -17.81
N LEU A 33 -20.25 -16.60 -17.24
CA LEU A 33 -18.82 -16.61 -17.56
C LEU A 33 -18.55 -16.95 -19.04
N SER A 34 -19.45 -17.69 -19.71
CA SER A 34 -19.33 -17.97 -21.14
C SER A 34 -19.51 -16.69 -21.97
N GLU A 35 -20.55 -15.91 -21.66
CA GLU A 35 -20.80 -14.62 -22.32
C GLU A 35 -19.63 -13.65 -22.09
N PHE A 36 -19.09 -13.60 -20.87
CA PHE A 36 -17.90 -12.82 -20.56
C PHE A 36 -16.69 -13.25 -21.39
N ALA A 37 -16.43 -14.56 -21.49
CA ALA A 37 -15.31 -15.08 -22.26
C ALA A 37 -15.47 -14.83 -23.78
N GLU A 38 -16.68 -14.94 -24.31
CA GLU A 38 -17.00 -14.58 -25.69
C GLU A 38 -16.78 -13.10 -25.96
N HIS A 39 -17.19 -12.23 -25.02
CA HIS A 39 -16.93 -10.80 -25.10
C HIS A 39 -15.43 -10.50 -25.13
N LEU A 40 -14.64 -11.13 -24.26
CA LEU A 40 -13.18 -10.99 -24.25
C LEU A 40 -12.58 -11.45 -25.59
N ALA A 41 -12.95 -12.62 -26.09
CA ALA A 41 -12.45 -13.15 -27.36
C ALA A 41 -12.74 -12.22 -28.56
N ALA A 42 -13.82 -11.45 -28.51
CA ALA A 42 -14.20 -10.53 -29.57
C ALA A 42 -13.58 -9.12 -29.45
N ASN A 43 -13.24 -8.67 -28.23
CA ASN A 43 -12.94 -7.25 -27.98
C ASN A 43 -11.53 -6.97 -27.43
N VAL A 44 -10.76 -8.00 -27.01
CA VAL A 44 -9.40 -7.81 -26.51
C VAL A 44 -8.37 -8.66 -27.24
N ASP A 45 -7.15 -8.14 -27.35
CA ASP A 45 -6.01 -8.89 -27.90
C ASP A 45 -5.39 -9.83 -26.86
N ILE A 46 -5.34 -9.40 -25.60
CA ILE A 46 -4.75 -10.14 -24.48
C ILE A 46 -5.38 -9.69 -23.16
N VAL A 47 -5.58 -10.63 -22.23
CA VAL A 47 -6.05 -10.37 -20.87
C VAL A 47 -4.86 -10.36 -19.91
N PHE A 48 -4.83 -9.43 -18.96
CA PHE A 48 -3.90 -9.46 -17.82
C PHE A 48 -4.72 -9.72 -16.55
N PRO A 49 -4.80 -10.97 -16.05
CA PRO A 49 -5.50 -11.28 -14.81
C PRO A 49 -4.77 -10.70 -13.60
N VAL A 50 -5.47 -9.92 -12.78
CA VAL A 50 -4.98 -9.36 -11.51
C VAL A 50 -5.97 -9.72 -10.40
N ILE A 51 -6.19 -11.02 -10.20
CA ILE A 51 -7.11 -11.57 -9.20
C ILE A 51 -6.30 -12.44 -8.25
N HIS A 52 -6.24 -12.09 -6.98
CA HIS A 52 -5.50 -12.85 -5.98
C HIS A 52 -6.35 -13.97 -5.36
N GLY A 53 -5.73 -15.09 -5.00
CA GLY A 53 -6.41 -16.21 -4.35
C GLY A 53 -7.34 -16.98 -5.27
N LYS A 54 -8.49 -17.41 -4.74
CA LYS A 54 -9.45 -18.30 -5.43
C LYS A 54 -9.98 -17.66 -6.72
N PHE A 55 -10.18 -18.48 -7.75
CA PHE A 55 -10.52 -18.11 -9.13
C PHE A 55 -9.41 -17.37 -9.91
N GLY A 56 -8.38 -16.85 -9.25
CA GLY A 56 -7.28 -16.12 -9.87
C GLY A 56 -5.97 -16.90 -9.90
N GLU A 57 -5.44 -17.24 -8.73
CA GLU A 57 -4.18 -17.99 -8.59
C GLU A 57 -4.38 -19.52 -8.60
N ASP A 58 -5.61 -20.00 -8.43
CA ASP A 58 -5.95 -21.43 -8.46
C ASP A 58 -6.15 -22.00 -9.88
N GLY A 59 -6.05 -21.16 -10.92
CA GLY A 59 -6.22 -21.57 -12.31
C GLY A 59 -7.63 -21.34 -12.89
N GLY A 60 -8.60 -20.88 -12.09
CA GLY A 60 -10.00 -20.77 -12.51
C GLY A 60 -10.23 -19.84 -13.71
N ILE A 61 -9.74 -18.60 -13.65
CA ILE A 61 -9.85 -17.64 -14.75
C ILE A 61 -9.02 -18.08 -15.96
N GLN A 62 -7.85 -18.71 -15.73
CA GLN A 62 -6.98 -19.21 -16.79
C GLN A 62 -7.67 -20.31 -17.58
N GLU A 63 -8.32 -21.27 -16.91
CA GLU A 63 -9.06 -22.35 -17.57
C GLU A 63 -10.19 -21.79 -18.45
N LEU A 64 -10.88 -20.74 -17.99
CA LEU A 64 -11.91 -20.05 -18.77
C LEU A 64 -11.33 -19.41 -20.04
N LEU A 65 -10.20 -18.70 -19.91
CA LEU A 65 -9.52 -18.04 -21.02
C LEU A 65 -8.94 -19.05 -22.02
N GLU A 66 -8.39 -20.16 -21.54
CA GLU A 66 -7.88 -21.27 -22.35
C GLU A 66 -9.00 -21.91 -23.18
N LYS A 67 -10.15 -22.20 -22.57
CA LYS A 67 -11.33 -22.76 -23.27
C LYS A 67 -11.87 -21.83 -24.35
N ALA A 68 -11.83 -20.52 -24.11
CA ALA A 68 -12.26 -19.50 -25.06
C ALA A 68 -11.16 -19.09 -26.07
N ASN A 69 -9.97 -19.69 -25.98
CA ASN A 69 -8.80 -19.36 -26.80
C ASN A 69 -8.44 -17.85 -26.77
N VAL A 70 -8.59 -17.23 -25.60
CA VAL A 70 -8.24 -15.84 -25.33
C VAL A 70 -6.81 -15.79 -24.82
N PRO A 71 -5.88 -15.07 -25.50
CA PRO A 71 -4.53 -14.87 -24.98
C PRO A 71 -4.52 -14.19 -23.61
N PHE A 72 -3.62 -14.60 -22.72
CA PHE A 72 -3.50 -13.99 -21.41
C PHE A 72 -2.08 -14.00 -20.85
N VAL A 73 -1.81 -13.05 -19.96
CA VAL A 73 -0.58 -12.95 -19.16
C VAL A 73 -0.66 -13.90 -17.97
N GLY A 74 0.41 -14.64 -17.71
CA GLY A 74 0.56 -15.51 -16.54
C GLY A 74 0.64 -16.99 -16.88
N THR A 75 0.70 -17.78 -15.82
CA THR A 75 0.86 -19.24 -15.85
C THR A 75 -0.43 -19.95 -16.28
N PRO A 76 -0.39 -21.05 -17.06
CA PRO A 76 -1.60 -21.78 -17.47
C PRO A 76 -2.29 -22.51 -16.30
N SER A 77 -3.55 -22.89 -16.50
CA SER A 77 -4.45 -23.37 -15.44
C SER A 77 -3.93 -24.60 -14.68
N ASN A 78 -3.37 -25.59 -15.38
CA ASN A 78 -2.86 -26.83 -14.77
C ASN A 78 -1.65 -26.58 -13.88
N GLU A 79 -0.74 -25.71 -14.32
CA GLU A 79 0.44 -25.29 -13.59
C GLU A 79 0.07 -24.42 -12.38
N CYS A 80 -0.93 -23.55 -12.52
CA CYS A 80 -1.49 -22.81 -11.39
C CYS A 80 -2.04 -23.75 -10.31
N LEU A 81 -2.86 -24.73 -10.68
CA LEU A 81 -3.44 -25.72 -9.76
C LEU A 81 -2.35 -26.51 -9.00
N ARG A 82 -1.26 -26.86 -9.68
CA ARG A 82 -0.13 -27.57 -9.07
C ARG A 82 0.67 -26.70 -8.09
N ALA A 83 0.90 -25.45 -8.44
CA ALA A 83 1.73 -24.53 -7.65
C ALA A 83 0.99 -23.90 -6.45
N PHE A 84 -0.33 -23.71 -6.57
CA PHE A 84 -1.12 -22.97 -5.58
C PHE A 84 -1.41 -23.76 -4.28
N ASP A 85 -1.47 -25.10 -4.36
CA ASP A 85 -1.64 -25.96 -3.17
C ASP A 85 -0.31 -26.13 -2.43
N LYS A 86 -0.19 -25.47 -1.26
CA LYS A 86 1.05 -25.42 -0.46
C LYS A 86 1.55 -26.81 -0.05
N HIS A 87 0.65 -27.75 0.24
CA HIS A 87 1.06 -29.08 0.65
C HIS A 87 1.60 -29.89 -0.53
N ASN A 88 0.89 -29.89 -1.66
CA ASN A 88 1.36 -30.58 -2.87
C ASN A 88 2.67 -29.97 -3.38
N ALA A 89 2.78 -28.63 -3.37
CA ALA A 89 4.01 -27.94 -3.72
C ALA A 89 5.16 -28.37 -2.79
N SER A 90 4.94 -28.43 -1.46
CA SER A 90 5.95 -28.90 -0.51
C SER A 90 6.39 -30.34 -0.77
N LEU A 91 5.49 -31.25 -1.13
CA LEU A 91 5.84 -32.64 -1.45
C LEU A 91 6.68 -32.74 -2.73
N GLU A 92 6.31 -31.96 -3.74
CA GLU A 92 7.04 -31.90 -5.01
C GLU A 92 8.43 -31.29 -4.84
N LEU A 93 8.55 -30.23 -4.02
CA LEU A 93 9.84 -29.65 -3.61
C LEU A 93 10.76 -30.69 -2.93
N ASP A 94 10.25 -31.44 -1.97
CA ASP A 94 11.02 -32.46 -1.25
C ASP A 94 11.50 -33.57 -2.20
N ALA A 95 10.63 -34.01 -3.11
CA ALA A 95 10.96 -35.00 -4.13
C ALA A 95 12.06 -34.52 -5.11
N GLN A 96 12.16 -33.21 -5.34
CA GLN A 96 13.24 -32.59 -6.13
C GLN A 96 14.50 -32.30 -5.30
N GLY A 97 14.52 -32.66 -4.02
CA GLY A 97 15.67 -32.49 -3.14
C GLY A 97 15.81 -31.08 -2.57
N PHE A 98 14.76 -30.25 -2.59
CA PHE A 98 14.74 -28.99 -1.85
C PHE A 98 14.53 -29.24 -0.36
N LEU A 99 15.09 -28.37 0.48
CA LEU A 99 14.68 -28.28 1.88
C LEU A 99 13.25 -27.74 1.96
N THR A 100 12.40 -28.42 2.72
CA THR A 100 11.02 -28.04 2.98
C THR A 100 10.78 -27.97 4.48
N VAL A 101 9.83 -27.13 4.89
CA VAL A 101 9.41 -27.06 6.28
C VAL A 101 8.66 -28.34 6.62
N PRO A 102 9.02 -29.05 7.72
CA PRO A 102 8.26 -30.21 8.15
C PRO A 102 6.81 -29.81 8.36
N ASN A 103 5.91 -30.55 7.73
CA ASN A 103 4.50 -30.22 7.72
C ASN A 103 3.59 -31.45 7.86
N PHE A 104 2.35 -31.21 8.27
CA PHE A 104 1.30 -32.19 8.45
C PHE A 104 0.01 -31.69 7.79
N LEU A 105 -0.60 -32.51 6.94
CA LEU A 105 -1.87 -32.20 6.29
C LEU A 105 -3.04 -32.65 7.16
N VAL A 106 -3.99 -31.75 7.38
CA VAL A 106 -5.30 -32.03 7.96
C VAL A 106 -6.35 -31.83 6.88
N GLU A 107 -7.14 -32.85 6.60
CA GLU A 107 -8.33 -32.74 5.75
C GLU A 107 -9.60 -32.64 6.60
N LYS A 108 -10.58 -31.89 6.12
CA LYS A 108 -11.90 -31.80 6.76
C LYS A 108 -12.48 -33.19 6.99
N ASP A 109 -13.06 -33.40 8.17
CA ASP A 109 -13.65 -34.66 8.64
C ASP A 109 -12.66 -35.85 8.79
N LYS A 110 -11.35 -35.63 8.65
CA LYS A 110 -10.31 -36.66 8.81
C LYS A 110 -9.27 -36.34 9.89
N LEU A 111 -9.53 -35.35 10.74
CA LEU A 111 -8.61 -34.96 11.80
C LEU A 111 -8.49 -36.05 12.88
N ALA A 112 -7.39 -36.78 12.85
CA ALA A 112 -7.02 -37.73 13.91
C ALA A 112 -6.02 -37.07 14.86
N LYS A 113 -6.50 -36.51 15.98
CA LYS A 113 -5.64 -35.84 17.00
C LYS A 113 -4.45 -36.70 17.43
N SER A 114 -4.62 -38.02 17.54
CA SER A 114 -3.54 -38.95 17.87
C SER A 114 -2.41 -38.96 16.83
N GLN A 115 -2.73 -38.86 15.53
CA GLN A 115 -1.72 -38.80 14.47
C GLN A 115 -0.96 -37.48 14.49
N LEU A 116 -1.65 -36.37 14.83
CA LEU A 116 -1.00 -35.08 15.00
C LEU A 116 -0.02 -35.11 16.19
N GLU A 117 -0.43 -35.68 17.32
CA GLU A 117 0.46 -35.87 18.48
C GLU A 117 1.67 -36.77 18.17
N GLU A 118 1.48 -37.82 17.37
CA GLU A 118 2.58 -38.66 16.88
C GLU A 118 3.53 -37.87 15.98
N TRP A 119 3.00 -37.05 15.08
CA TRP A 119 3.80 -36.18 14.20
C TRP A 119 4.64 -35.18 15.00
N PHE A 120 4.07 -34.49 16.00
CA PHE A 120 4.83 -33.63 16.91
C PHE A 120 6.02 -34.38 17.54
N GLY A 121 5.81 -35.63 17.97
CA GLY A 121 6.87 -36.48 18.51
C GLY A 121 7.94 -36.83 17.47
N SER A 122 7.56 -37.07 16.21
CA SER A 122 8.48 -37.44 15.13
C SER A 122 9.47 -36.34 14.74
N ILE A 123 9.09 -35.08 14.97
CA ILE A 123 9.91 -33.88 14.67
C ILE A 123 10.52 -33.25 15.93
N ASN A 124 10.51 -33.97 17.07
CA ASN A 124 11.03 -33.50 18.35
C ASN A 124 10.39 -32.19 18.86
N LEU A 125 9.13 -31.91 18.50
CA LEU A 125 8.36 -30.81 19.07
C LEU A 125 7.58 -31.27 20.30
N ASN A 126 7.47 -30.39 21.29
CA ASN A 126 6.66 -30.65 22.48
C ASN A 126 5.17 -30.69 22.10
N LYS A 127 4.47 -31.76 22.47
CA LYS A 127 3.05 -31.98 22.12
C LYS A 127 2.09 -30.98 22.78
N GLU A 128 2.47 -30.40 23.91
CA GLU A 128 1.64 -29.48 24.70
C GLU A 128 1.91 -28.02 24.39
N ASN A 129 3.15 -27.64 24.04
CA ASN A 129 3.52 -26.23 23.84
C ASN A 129 4.44 -25.97 22.63
N GLY A 130 4.70 -26.97 21.79
CA GLY A 130 5.50 -26.80 20.59
C GLY A 130 4.83 -25.83 19.62
N LYS A 131 5.59 -24.85 19.12
CA LYS A 131 5.07 -23.76 18.30
C LYS A 131 4.94 -24.20 16.83
N VAL A 132 3.75 -24.04 16.27
CA VAL A 132 3.45 -24.36 14.86
C VAL A 132 2.64 -23.23 14.20
N ILE A 133 2.69 -23.20 12.88
CA ILE A 133 1.80 -22.38 12.04
C ILE A 133 0.72 -23.28 11.46
N VAL A 134 -0.54 -22.87 11.58
CA VAL A 134 -1.69 -23.50 10.96
C VAL A 134 -2.17 -22.58 9.85
N LYS A 135 -2.22 -23.08 8.61
CA LYS A 135 -2.63 -22.27 7.44
C LYS A 135 -3.46 -23.10 6.45
N PRO A 136 -4.41 -22.48 5.72
CA PRO A 136 -5.10 -23.15 4.61
C PRO A 136 -4.11 -23.52 3.49
N THR A 137 -4.38 -24.62 2.80
CA THR A 137 -3.52 -25.08 1.68
C THR A 137 -3.64 -24.21 0.43
N ARG A 138 -4.82 -23.61 0.19
CA ARG A 138 -5.19 -22.91 -1.06
C ARG A 138 -5.73 -21.50 -0.77
N ALA A 139 -5.03 -20.74 0.05
CA ALA A 139 -5.32 -19.32 0.26
C ALA A 139 -4.05 -18.46 0.22
N GLY A 140 -4.25 -17.17 -0.05
CA GLY A 140 -3.21 -16.13 -0.08
C GLY A 140 -3.40 -15.06 1.00
N SER A 141 -2.51 -14.08 1.01
CA SER A 141 -2.60 -12.86 1.85
C SER A 141 -2.72 -13.09 3.38
N SER A 142 -2.17 -14.20 3.87
CA SER A 142 -2.22 -14.59 5.30
C SER A 142 -3.64 -14.77 5.86
N ILE A 143 -4.65 -14.95 5.01
CA ILE A 143 -6.03 -15.25 5.44
C ILE A 143 -6.04 -16.66 6.06
N GLY A 144 -6.57 -16.78 7.29
CA GLY A 144 -6.61 -18.05 8.02
C GLY A 144 -5.26 -18.57 8.50
N VAL A 145 -4.20 -17.74 8.50
CA VAL A 145 -2.88 -18.12 9.04
C VAL A 145 -2.82 -17.77 10.52
N VAL A 146 -2.61 -18.77 11.37
CA VAL A 146 -2.56 -18.59 12.83
C VAL A 146 -1.41 -19.37 13.45
N VAL A 147 -0.83 -18.83 14.53
CA VAL A 147 0.11 -19.57 15.39
C VAL A 147 -0.69 -20.43 16.36
N ALA A 148 -0.22 -21.64 16.62
CA ALA A 148 -0.73 -22.53 17.65
C ALA A 148 0.40 -23.13 18.48
N TYR A 149 0.10 -23.48 19.73
CA TYR A 149 1.01 -24.10 20.69
C TYR A 149 0.51 -25.50 21.06
N GLY A 150 1.23 -26.52 20.63
CA GLY A 150 0.90 -27.92 20.84
C GLY A 150 -0.14 -28.48 19.86
N ALA A 151 -0.33 -29.80 19.92
CA ALA A 151 -1.19 -30.52 19.00
C ALA A 151 -2.69 -30.21 19.20
N ASN A 152 -3.10 -29.96 20.46
CA ASN A 152 -4.50 -29.65 20.77
C ASN A 152 -4.93 -28.30 20.20
N GLU A 153 -4.15 -27.24 20.43
CA GLU A 153 -4.48 -25.91 19.88
C GLU A 153 -4.40 -25.94 18.35
N ALA A 154 -3.40 -26.62 17.77
CA ALA A 154 -3.27 -26.72 16.31
C ALA A 154 -4.49 -27.39 15.66
N ALA A 155 -5.03 -28.44 16.29
CA ALA A 155 -6.26 -29.10 15.88
C ALA A 155 -7.48 -28.15 15.96
N GLU A 156 -7.64 -27.42 17.07
CA GLU A 156 -8.73 -26.46 17.25
C GLU A 156 -8.68 -25.32 16.21
N LYS A 157 -7.49 -24.79 15.94
CA LYS A 157 -7.29 -23.76 14.91
C LYS A 157 -7.63 -24.28 13.50
N ALA A 158 -7.25 -25.52 13.18
CA ALA A 158 -7.60 -26.14 11.90
C ALA A 158 -9.13 -26.30 11.75
N GLU A 159 -9.82 -26.75 12.80
CA GLU A 159 -11.28 -26.82 12.83
C GLU A 159 -11.95 -25.45 12.65
N GLY A 160 -11.36 -24.38 13.20
CA GLY A 160 -11.77 -23.00 12.98
C GLY A 160 -11.77 -22.62 11.49
N ILE A 161 -10.66 -22.87 10.80
CA ILE A 161 -10.51 -22.60 9.36
C ILE A 161 -11.56 -23.36 8.52
N PHE A 162 -11.83 -24.63 8.85
CA PHE A 162 -12.87 -25.42 8.18
C PHE A 162 -14.29 -24.89 8.42
N SER A 163 -14.55 -24.39 9.63
CA SER A 163 -15.85 -23.88 10.05
C SER A 163 -16.15 -22.52 9.40
N GLU A 164 -15.13 -21.70 9.21
CA GLU A 164 -15.20 -20.43 8.47
C GLU A 164 -15.33 -20.64 6.95
N GLY A 165 -15.15 -21.88 6.46
CA GLY A 165 -15.27 -22.21 5.04
C GLY A 165 -14.13 -21.67 4.18
N ILE A 166 -12.98 -21.36 4.78
CA ILE A 166 -11.80 -20.81 4.10
C ILE A 166 -11.20 -21.87 3.15
N ASP A 167 -11.00 -23.08 3.65
CA ASP A 167 -10.46 -24.21 2.89
C ASP A 167 -11.02 -25.54 3.45
N ASP A 168 -10.94 -26.64 2.70
CA ASP A 168 -11.24 -28.00 3.16
C ASP A 168 -9.98 -28.80 3.54
N LYS A 169 -8.80 -28.19 3.35
CA LYS A 169 -7.48 -28.70 3.71
C LYS A 169 -6.65 -27.64 4.41
N VAL A 170 -5.99 -28.04 5.49
CA VAL A 170 -5.13 -27.19 6.32
C VAL A 170 -3.77 -27.86 6.45
N ILE A 171 -2.70 -27.09 6.34
CA ILE A 171 -1.34 -27.54 6.57
C ILE A 171 -0.84 -26.95 7.91
N ILE A 172 -0.26 -27.82 8.74
CA ILE A 172 0.38 -27.47 10.00
C ILE A 172 1.88 -27.56 9.78
N GLU A 173 2.60 -26.46 9.95
CA GLU A 173 4.05 -26.35 9.72
C GLU A 173 4.79 -26.01 11.01
N VAL A 174 6.05 -26.43 11.11
CA VAL A 174 6.93 -25.99 12.19
C VAL A 174 7.11 -24.48 12.14
N PHE A 175 6.95 -23.80 13.28
CA PHE A 175 7.26 -22.39 13.36
C PHE A 175 8.77 -22.17 13.26
N LEU A 176 9.21 -21.38 12.26
CA LEU A 176 10.62 -21.11 12.00
C LEU A 176 11.14 -19.98 12.90
N GLU A 177 11.66 -20.34 14.07
CA GLU A 177 12.26 -19.36 14.99
C GLU A 177 13.64 -18.89 14.51
N GLY A 178 13.91 -17.59 14.66
CA GLY A 178 15.20 -16.99 14.33
C GLY A 178 15.49 -16.88 12.81
N GLY A 179 14.49 -17.14 11.97
CA GLY A 179 14.59 -16.96 10.52
C GLY A 179 14.22 -15.55 10.06
N CYS A 180 14.76 -15.18 8.90
CA CYS A 180 14.40 -13.98 8.16
C CYS A 180 13.54 -14.37 6.95
N GLU A 181 12.36 -13.79 6.81
CA GLU A 181 11.52 -13.97 5.63
C GLU A 181 12.15 -13.21 4.45
N PHE A 182 12.07 -13.80 3.26
CA PHE A 182 12.47 -13.15 2.01
C PHE A 182 11.42 -13.33 0.93
N THR A 183 11.41 -12.36 0.01
CA THR A 183 10.58 -12.38 -1.20
C THR A 183 11.47 -12.18 -2.41
N ALA A 184 11.24 -12.94 -3.48
CA ALA A 184 11.98 -12.82 -4.73
C ALA A 184 11.05 -12.83 -5.94
N ILE A 185 11.16 -11.78 -6.76
CA ILE A 185 10.47 -11.66 -8.04
C ILE A 185 11.30 -12.32 -9.13
N VAL A 186 10.64 -13.11 -9.96
CA VAL A 186 11.25 -13.75 -11.12
C VAL A 186 10.50 -13.35 -12.38
N LEU A 187 11.25 -12.99 -13.42
CA LEU A 187 10.74 -12.62 -14.73
C LEU A 187 11.17 -13.65 -15.76
N ASP A 188 10.24 -14.12 -16.59
CA ASP A 188 10.59 -14.89 -17.77
C ASP A 188 10.98 -13.96 -18.91
N VAL A 189 12.27 -13.91 -19.23
CA VAL A 189 12.80 -13.10 -20.34
C VAL A 189 13.12 -13.93 -21.58
N GLY A 190 12.60 -15.15 -21.62
CA GLY A 190 12.81 -16.11 -22.70
C GLY A 190 12.11 -15.75 -24.01
N THR A 191 12.16 -16.68 -24.95
CA THR A 191 11.51 -16.56 -26.27
C THR A 191 10.22 -17.38 -26.31
N ALA A 192 9.45 -17.30 -27.40
CA ALA A 192 8.16 -17.98 -27.55
C ALA A 192 8.16 -19.44 -27.02
N ASN A 193 9.22 -20.20 -27.31
CA ASN A 193 9.30 -21.63 -27.01
C ASN A 193 10.22 -21.99 -25.83
N ASN A 194 10.92 -21.03 -25.23
CA ASN A 194 11.88 -21.33 -24.17
C ASN A 194 11.75 -20.33 -23.03
N SER A 195 11.66 -20.83 -21.80
CA SER A 195 11.62 -20.01 -20.60
C SER A 195 13.04 -19.71 -20.11
N GLU A 196 13.35 -18.43 -19.91
CA GLU A 196 14.63 -17.96 -19.38
C GLU A 196 14.35 -17.11 -18.12
N PRO A 197 14.05 -17.75 -16.97
CA PRO A 197 13.74 -17.03 -15.74
C PRO A 197 14.96 -16.35 -15.14
N ILE A 198 14.87 -15.03 -15.00
CA ILE A 198 15.84 -14.20 -14.28
C ILE A 198 15.19 -13.71 -12.99
N VAL A 199 15.85 -13.99 -11.88
CA VAL A 199 15.41 -13.56 -10.55
C VAL A 199 16.02 -12.20 -10.27
N LEU A 200 15.15 -11.25 -9.87
CA LEU A 200 15.54 -9.91 -9.48
C LEU A 200 16.30 -9.92 -8.14
N LEU A 201 16.61 -8.74 -7.61
CA LEU A 201 17.20 -8.63 -6.29
C LEU A 201 16.15 -8.98 -5.23
N PRO A 202 16.32 -10.04 -4.42
CA PRO A 202 15.37 -10.39 -3.38
C PRO A 202 15.19 -9.24 -2.37
N THR A 203 14.15 -9.34 -1.56
CA THR A 203 13.86 -8.43 -0.45
C THR A 203 13.83 -9.23 0.84
N GLU A 204 14.51 -8.76 1.87
CA GLU A 204 14.37 -9.24 3.24
C GLU A 204 13.19 -8.51 3.90
N VAL A 205 12.34 -9.26 4.59
CA VAL A 205 11.22 -8.76 5.38
C VAL A 205 11.59 -8.88 6.86
N GLU A 206 11.86 -7.75 7.50
CA GLU A 206 12.23 -7.67 8.92
C GLU A 206 11.03 -7.23 9.76
N LEU A 207 10.62 -8.07 10.71
CA LEU A 207 9.61 -7.70 11.71
C LEU A 207 10.28 -6.92 12.84
N GLN A 208 9.88 -5.67 13.06
CA GLN A 208 10.31 -4.87 14.20
C GLN A 208 9.45 -5.22 15.42
N SER A 209 10.08 -5.67 16.51
CA SER A 209 9.38 -5.94 17.77
C SER A 209 8.94 -4.64 18.43
N SER A 210 7.64 -4.43 18.62
CA SER A 210 7.11 -3.32 19.41
C SER A 210 7.54 -3.42 20.88
N ILE A 211 7.80 -2.28 21.52
CA ILE A 211 8.00 -2.17 22.98
C ILE A 211 6.66 -2.29 23.75
N SER A 212 5.53 -2.56 23.08
CA SER A 212 4.21 -2.72 23.72
C SER A 212 3.97 -4.15 24.17
N SER A 213 3.37 -4.29 25.36
CA SER A 213 3.19 -5.52 26.15
C SER A 213 2.22 -6.58 25.57
N ASP A 214 1.72 -6.44 24.35
CA ASP A 214 0.78 -7.41 23.74
C ASP A 214 1.53 -8.43 22.85
N ILE A 215 2.08 -9.44 23.52
CA ILE A 215 2.97 -10.47 22.94
C ILE A 215 2.27 -11.38 21.89
N GLN A 216 0.94 -11.36 21.78
CA GLN A 216 0.20 -12.29 20.91
C GLN A 216 0.03 -11.86 19.44
N GLU A 217 -0.09 -10.57 19.14
CA GLU A 217 -0.23 -10.10 17.75
C GLU A 217 1.11 -9.86 17.05
N ASP A 218 2.22 -9.85 17.79
CA ASP A 218 3.49 -9.35 17.29
C ASP A 218 4.32 -10.33 16.44
N THR A 219 3.90 -11.58 16.31
CA THR A 219 4.78 -12.66 15.79
C THR A 219 4.59 -13.02 14.30
N ILE A 220 3.57 -12.51 13.59
CA ILE A 220 3.26 -12.94 12.21
C ILE A 220 3.23 -11.75 11.24
N PHE A 221 3.71 -11.95 10.01
CA PHE A 221 3.50 -11.03 8.89
C PHE A 221 2.08 -11.19 8.29
N ASN A 222 1.12 -10.49 8.90
CA ASN A 222 -0.32 -10.58 8.57
C ASN A 222 -0.76 -9.57 7.48
N TYR A 223 -2.02 -9.66 7.03
CA TYR A 223 -2.60 -8.76 6.01
C TYR A 223 -2.37 -7.28 6.34
N ARG A 224 -2.62 -6.88 7.61
CA ARG A 224 -2.46 -5.48 8.06
C ARG A 224 -1.02 -5.00 7.83
N ARG A 225 -0.03 -5.84 8.12
CA ARG A 225 1.40 -5.53 7.92
C ARG A 225 1.83 -5.55 6.45
N LYS A 226 1.13 -6.28 5.60
CA LYS A 226 1.42 -6.42 4.16
C LYS A 226 0.94 -5.25 3.32
N TYR A 227 -0.19 -4.63 3.70
CA TYR A 227 -0.89 -3.68 2.83
C TYR A 227 -1.17 -2.32 3.49
N LEU A 228 -1.00 -2.17 4.81
CA LEU A 228 -1.17 -0.87 5.47
C LEU A 228 0.18 -0.29 5.92
N PRO A 229 0.36 1.04 5.87
CA PRO A 229 1.52 1.70 6.44
C PRO A 229 1.73 1.32 7.91
N THR A 230 2.87 0.70 8.22
CA THR A 230 3.22 0.27 9.57
C THR A 230 4.71 0.43 9.81
N GLN A 231 5.09 0.79 11.04
CA GLN A 231 6.49 0.77 11.48
C GLN A 231 6.93 -0.61 12.00
N GLN A 232 6.01 -1.57 12.05
CA GLN A 232 6.29 -2.92 12.56
C GLN A 232 7.06 -3.80 11.56
N VAL A 233 7.27 -3.35 10.33
CA VAL A 233 7.97 -4.09 9.29
C VAL A 233 8.93 -3.16 8.57
N ALA A 234 10.10 -3.66 8.20
CA ALA A 234 11.05 -2.99 7.33
C ALA A 234 11.45 -3.91 6.18
N TYR A 235 11.63 -3.31 4.99
CA TYR A 235 11.96 -4.04 3.76
C TYR A 235 13.34 -3.66 3.23
N HIS A 236 14.26 -4.62 3.17
CA HIS A 236 15.64 -4.39 2.72
C HIS A 236 15.88 -5.02 1.35
N THR A 237 16.17 -4.19 0.33
CA THR A 237 16.40 -4.66 -1.05
C THR A 237 17.68 -4.00 -1.62
N PRO A 238 18.76 -4.76 -1.85
CA PRO A 238 18.92 -6.20 -1.63
C PRO A 238 18.90 -6.57 -0.13
N PRO A 239 18.65 -7.86 0.22
CA PRO A 239 18.60 -8.27 1.63
C PRO A 239 19.98 -8.13 2.27
N ARG A 240 20.05 -8.07 3.60
CA ARG A 240 21.32 -7.99 4.35
C ARG A 240 21.96 -9.36 4.56
N PHE A 241 21.65 -10.33 3.69
CA PHE A 241 22.18 -11.68 3.73
C PHE A 241 23.56 -11.76 3.06
N PRO A 242 24.36 -12.80 3.38
CA PRO A 242 25.57 -13.10 2.63
C PRO A 242 25.30 -13.31 1.13
N ALA A 243 26.26 -12.94 0.28
CA ALA A 243 26.10 -13.03 -1.18
C ALA A 243 25.78 -14.46 -1.67
N GLU A 244 26.38 -15.48 -1.04
CA GLU A 244 26.10 -16.89 -1.34
C GLU A 244 24.63 -17.26 -1.06
N VAL A 245 24.05 -16.72 0.01
CA VAL A 245 22.64 -16.93 0.36
C VAL A 245 21.74 -16.27 -0.68
N ILE A 246 22.07 -15.05 -1.11
CA ILE A 246 21.35 -14.35 -2.19
C ILE A 246 21.41 -15.14 -3.49
N ASP A 247 22.59 -15.66 -3.87
CA ASP A 247 22.76 -16.49 -5.05
C ASP A 247 22.00 -17.83 -4.94
N CYS A 248 21.97 -18.43 -3.74
CA CYS A 248 21.19 -19.63 -3.45
C CYS A 248 19.68 -19.37 -3.63
N ILE A 249 19.16 -18.26 -3.11
CA ILE A 249 17.77 -17.82 -3.29
C ILE A 249 17.47 -17.65 -4.78
N ARG A 250 18.27 -16.85 -5.50
CA ARG A 250 18.06 -16.57 -6.93
C ARG A 250 18.11 -17.86 -7.77
N LYS A 251 19.06 -18.75 -7.48
CA LYS A 251 19.14 -20.05 -8.17
C LYS A 251 17.94 -20.93 -7.87
N GLY A 252 17.53 -21.02 -6.61
CA GLY A 252 16.39 -21.82 -6.19
C GLY A 252 15.10 -21.36 -6.86
N VAL A 253 14.80 -20.06 -6.79
CA VAL A 253 13.62 -19.47 -7.46
C VAL A 253 13.63 -19.73 -8.96
N SER A 254 14.78 -19.59 -9.63
CA SER A 254 14.90 -19.88 -11.07
C SER A 254 14.63 -21.37 -11.40
N LEU A 255 15.02 -22.29 -10.52
CA LEU A 255 14.72 -23.72 -10.65
C LEU A 255 13.23 -24.01 -10.43
N LEU A 256 12.63 -23.43 -9.38
CA LEU A 256 11.21 -23.57 -9.07
C LEU A 256 10.32 -23.08 -10.21
N PHE A 257 10.65 -21.91 -10.76
CA PHE A 257 9.92 -21.33 -11.87
C PHE A 257 9.87 -22.27 -13.08
N ARG A 258 11.00 -22.92 -13.43
CA ARG A 258 11.04 -23.90 -14.52
C ARG A 258 10.31 -25.19 -14.16
N HIS A 259 10.49 -25.67 -12.94
CA HIS A 259 9.94 -26.95 -12.47
C HIS A 259 8.42 -26.96 -12.47
N PHE A 260 7.80 -25.91 -11.93
CA PHE A 260 6.35 -25.73 -11.92
C PHE A 260 5.79 -25.24 -13.27
N GLY A 261 6.64 -25.00 -14.27
CA GLY A 261 6.19 -24.58 -15.60
C GLY A 261 5.61 -23.16 -15.63
N LEU A 262 6.00 -22.31 -14.68
CA LEU A 262 5.48 -20.96 -14.53
C LEU A 262 5.81 -20.08 -15.76
N ARG A 263 5.04 -19.00 -15.95
CA ARG A 263 5.17 -18.11 -17.12
C ARG A 263 5.12 -16.64 -16.74
N ASP A 264 5.78 -15.85 -17.59
CA ASP A 264 5.82 -14.39 -17.60
C ASP A 264 6.47 -13.76 -16.34
N PHE A 265 5.91 -13.97 -15.16
CA PHE A 265 6.48 -13.54 -13.88
C PHE A 265 5.89 -14.34 -12.71
N ALA A 266 6.57 -14.36 -11.57
CA ALA A 266 6.04 -14.90 -10.31
C ALA A 266 6.72 -14.24 -9.11
N ARG A 267 6.12 -14.39 -7.92
CA ARG A 267 6.72 -14.01 -6.63
C ARG A 267 6.87 -15.25 -5.77
N ILE A 268 8.11 -15.57 -5.39
CA ILE A 268 8.41 -16.69 -4.51
C ILE A 268 8.85 -16.15 -3.15
N ASP A 269 8.16 -16.58 -2.09
CA ASP A 269 8.49 -16.23 -0.71
C ASP A 269 9.14 -17.44 -0.01
N GLY A 270 9.96 -17.15 1.00
CA GLY A 270 10.70 -18.17 1.72
C GLY A 270 11.38 -17.63 2.97
N TRP A 271 12.21 -18.48 3.58
CA TRP A 271 12.90 -18.19 4.83
C TRP A 271 14.39 -18.48 4.72
N PHE A 272 15.21 -17.58 5.25
CA PHE A 272 16.61 -17.83 5.52
C PHE A 272 16.81 -18.05 7.02
N LEU A 273 17.44 -19.18 7.37
CA LEU A 273 17.77 -19.58 8.73
C LEU A 273 19.29 -19.51 8.93
N PRO A 274 19.83 -18.46 9.60
CA PRO A 274 21.28 -18.24 9.74
C PRO A 274 22.01 -19.27 10.61
N SER A 275 21.28 -20.04 11.41
CA SER A 275 21.80 -21.20 12.14
C SER A 275 21.01 -22.42 11.68
N PRO A 276 21.65 -23.59 11.46
CA PRO A 276 20.89 -24.80 11.22
C PRO A 276 20.00 -25.02 12.44
N ALA A 277 18.70 -24.81 12.29
CA ALA A 277 17.76 -25.06 13.36
C ALA A 277 17.95 -26.52 13.79
N THR A 278 18.29 -26.74 15.05
CA THR A 278 18.43 -28.07 15.67
C THR A 278 17.18 -28.93 15.51
N SER A 279 16.08 -28.35 15.00
CA SER A 279 14.77 -28.91 14.76
C SER A 279 14.47 -29.35 13.32
N LEU A 280 15.33 -29.06 12.33
CA LEU A 280 15.14 -29.65 10.99
C LEU A 280 15.79 -31.04 10.99
N PRO A 281 15.02 -32.13 10.87
CA PRO A 281 15.58 -33.47 10.89
C PRO A 281 16.60 -33.60 9.75
N SER A 282 17.86 -33.83 10.13
CA SER A 282 18.93 -34.17 9.19
C SER A 282 18.55 -35.48 8.52
N SER A 283 17.98 -35.42 7.32
CA SER A 283 17.73 -36.64 6.56
C SER A 283 19.07 -37.26 6.20
N GLU A 284 19.33 -38.44 6.76
CA GLU A 284 20.37 -39.34 6.28
C GLU A 284 20.18 -39.53 4.76
N ASN A 285 21.21 -39.20 3.97
CA ASN A 285 21.42 -39.59 2.55
C ASN A 285 21.20 -38.56 1.42
N GLY A 286 21.32 -37.25 1.62
CA GLY A 286 21.51 -36.33 0.49
C GLY A 286 21.81 -34.88 0.85
N VAL A 287 22.66 -34.22 0.06
CA VAL A 287 22.83 -32.76 0.11
C VAL A 287 21.56 -32.13 -0.48
N LYS A 288 20.58 -31.78 0.37
CA LYS A 288 19.38 -31.05 -0.07
C LYS A 288 19.75 -29.62 -0.51
N PHE A 289 19.11 -29.15 -1.57
CA PHE A 289 19.24 -27.78 -2.06
C PHE A 289 18.68 -26.79 -1.02
N GLY A 290 19.41 -25.72 -0.78
CA GLY A 290 19.08 -24.70 0.23
C GLY A 290 20.08 -24.64 1.39
N ASN A 291 20.88 -25.68 1.61
CA ASN A 291 21.99 -25.62 2.56
C ASN A 291 23.13 -24.74 2.01
N THR A 292 23.57 -23.77 2.81
CA THR A 292 24.70 -22.87 2.55
C THR A 292 25.68 -22.92 3.73
N GLU A 293 26.88 -22.36 3.58
CA GLU A 293 27.81 -22.22 4.71
C GLU A 293 27.22 -21.38 5.87
N TYR A 294 26.33 -20.44 5.53
CA TYR A 294 25.75 -19.47 6.46
C TYR A 294 24.39 -19.88 7.02
N GLY A 295 23.87 -21.07 6.68
CA GLY A 295 22.54 -21.49 7.10
C GLY A 295 21.70 -22.14 6.00
N ALA A 296 20.39 -22.21 6.20
CA ALA A 296 19.45 -22.89 5.29
C ALA A 296 18.46 -21.91 4.64
N VAL A 297 18.25 -22.07 3.34
CA VAL A 297 17.22 -21.38 2.54
C VAL A 297 16.06 -22.34 2.29
N LEU A 298 14.87 -21.92 2.69
CA LEU A 298 13.61 -22.65 2.54
C LEU A 298 12.67 -21.84 1.64
N PHE A 299 11.94 -22.50 0.75
CA PHE A 299 10.90 -21.87 -0.08
C PHE A 299 9.54 -22.35 0.42
N THR A 300 8.62 -21.42 0.71
CA THR A 300 7.34 -21.76 1.37
C THR A 300 6.14 -21.44 0.51
N ASP A 301 6.18 -20.33 -0.24
CA ASP A 301 5.00 -19.84 -0.95
C ASP A 301 5.33 -19.44 -2.39
N ILE A 302 4.62 -20.04 -3.34
CA ILE A 302 4.68 -19.73 -4.77
C ILE A 302 3.45 -18.90 -5.11
N ASN A 303 3.65 -17.61 -5.38
CA ASN A 303 2.57 -16.71 -5.76
C ASN A 303 2.65 -16.44 -7.26
N LEU A 304 1.59 -16.84 -7.96
CA LEU A 304 1.51 -16.80 -9.42
C LEU A 304 1.19 -15.39 -9.91
N ILE A 305 0.52 -14.59 -9.07
CA ILE A 305 0.21 -13.20 -9.32
C ILE A 305 0.80 -12.39 -8.18
N SER A 306 1.90 -11.68 -8.45
CA SER A 306 2.46 -10.71 -7.49
C SER A 306 1.47 -9.57 -7.26
N GLY A 307 1.49 -8.99 -6.05
CA GLY A 307 0.79 -7.74 -5.77
C GLY A 307 1.12 -6.66 -6.80
N MET A 308 0.10 -5.91 -7.20
CA MET A 308 0.14 -4.88 -8.26
C MET A 308 -0.09 -3.46 -7.72
N GLU A 309 -0.07 -3.27 -6.41
CA GLU A 309 -0.11 -1.95 -5.79
C GLU A 309 1.26 -1.25 -5.97
N GLN A 310 1.30 0.09 -5.96
CA GLN A 310 2.48 0.89 -6.36
C GLN A 310 3.74 0.56 -5.54
N THR A 311 3.56 0.20 -4.27
CA THR A 311 4.65 -0.15 -3.36
C THR A 311 4.87 -1.66 -3.24
N SER A 312 4.23 -2.49 -4.07
CA SER A 312 4.40 -3.94 -4.07
C SER A 312 5.80 -4.40 -4.54
N PHE A 313 6.22 -5.58 -4.07
CA PHE A 313 7.57 -6.14 -4.33
C PHE A 313 7.96 -6.21 -5.81
N LEU A 314 7.01 -6.45 -6.73
CA LEU A 314 7.28 -6.42 -8.18
C LEU A 314 7.94 -5.10 -8.59
N PHE A 315 7.36 -3.98 -8.20
CA PHE A 315 7.84 -2.65 -8.58
C PHE A 315 9.05 -2.22 -7.76
N GLN A 316 9.08 -2.55 -6.46
CA GLN A 316 10.25 -2.28 -5.63
C GLN A 316 11.50 -2.96 -6.19
N GLN A 317 11.47 -4.28 -6.44
CA GLN A 317 12.62 -5.03 -6.94
C GLN A 317 12.96 -4.66 -8.40
N ALA A 318 11.95 -4.42 -9.26
CA ALA A 318 12.17 -3.99 -10.63
C ALA A 318 12.86 -2.62 -10.71
N SER A 319 12.47 -1.67 -9.86
CA SER A 319 13.08 -0.34 -9.83
C SER A 319 14.56 -0.37 -9.46
N LYS A 320 14.98 -1.31 -8.61
CA LYS A 320 16.39 -1.51 -8.22
C LYS A 320 17.26 -2.02 -9.36
N VAL A 321 16.66 -2.57 -10.41
CA VAL A 321 17.36 -3.09 -11.60
C VAL A 321 16.99 -2.34 -12.88
N GLY A 322 16.56 -1.08 -12.75
CA GLY A 322 16.43 -0.16 -13.89
C GLY A 322 15.07 -0.14 -14.59
N PHE A 323 14.04 -0.78 -14.02
CA PHE A 323 12.70 -0.80 -14.61
C PHE A 323 11.69 0.08 -13.86
N SER A 324 11.09 1.04 -14.56
CA SER A 324 9.88 1.73 -14.10
C SER A 324 8.66 0.80 -14.08
N HIS A 325 7.58 1.22 -13.40
CA HIS A 325 6.29 0.53 -13.41
C HIS A 325 5.81 0.21 -14.84
N SER A 326 5.80 1.23 -15.71
CA SER A 326 5.36 1.08 -17.09
C SER A 326 6.25 0.12 -17.87
N ARG A 327 7.57 0.15 -17.63
CA ARG A 327 8.52 -0.70 -18.35
C ARG A 327 8.46 -2.15 -17.92
N ILE A 328 8.33 -2.43 -16.63
CA ILE A 328 8.23 -3.80 -16.15
C ILE A 328 6.92 -4.45 -16.62
N LEU A 329 5.79 -3.74 -16.51
CA LEU A 329 4.50 -4.23 -17.00
C LEU A 329 4.52 -4.45 -18.51
N ARG A 330 5.13 -3.53 -19.26
CA ARG A 330 5.30 -3.69 -20.71
C ARG A 330 6.16 -4.91 -21.03
N THR A 331 7.23 -5.15 -20.28
CA THR A 331 8.11 -6.32 -20.45
C THR A 331 7.33 -7.62 -20.24
N ILE A 332 6.50 -7.69 -19.20
CA ILE A 332 5.64 -8.84 -18.91
C ILE A 332 4.61 -9.07 -20.02
N VAL A 333 3.90 -8.03 -20.46
CA VAL A 333 2.90 -8.14 -21.54
C VAL A 333 3.55 -8.56 -22.86
N GLN A 334 4.70 -7.97 -23.19
CA GLN A 334 5.45 -8.32 -24.40
C GLN A 334 5.92 -9.78 -24.39
N ARG A 335 6.38 -10.26 -23.23
CA ARG A 335 6.70 -11.66 -23.03
C ARG A 335 5.47 -12.55 -23.25
N ALA A 336 4.32 -12.21 -22.66
CA ALA A 336 3.10 -12.98 -22.83
C ALA A 336 2.66 -13.02 -24.31
N CYS A 337 2.63 -11.87 -24.99
CA CYS A 337 2.32 -11.77 -26.42
C CYS A 337 3.21 -12.66 -27.29
N SER A 338 4.49 -12.80 -26.95
CA SER A 338 5.41 -13.66 -27.70
C SER A 338 5.01 -15.15 -27.69
N ARG A 339 4.20 -15.59 -26.72
CA ARG A 339 3.68 -16.97 -26.63
C ARG A 339 2.53 -17.23 -27.60
N PHE A 340 1.87 -16.18 -28.11
CA PHE A 340 0.69 -16.28 -28.96
C PHE A 340 0.99 -15.79 -30.38
N PRO A 341 1.11 -16.69 -31.38
CA PRO A 341 1.48 -16.32 -32.75
C PRO A 341 0.60 -15.25 -33.40
N SER A 342 -0.68 -15.19 -33.04
CA SER A 342 -1.63 -14.17 -33.52
C SER A 342 -1.23 -12.75 -33.16
N LEU A 343 -0.51 -12.55 -32.04
CA LEU A 343 -0.11 -11.24 -31.53
C LEU A 343 1.28 -10.79 -31.99
N VAL A 344 2.08 -11.70 -32.54
CA VAL A 344 3.48 -11.43 -32.93
C VAL A 344 3.57 -10.38 -34.05
N SER A 345 2.64 -10.35 -35.01
CA SER A 345 2.62 -9.32 -36.07
C SER A 345 2.30 -7.91 -35.53
N SER A 346 1.40 -7.81 -34.55
CA SER A 346 1.12 -6.54 -33.85
C SER A 346 2.36 -6.07 -33.10
N ASN A 347 3.11 -6.98 -32.47
CA ASN A 347 4.34 -6.65 -31.76
C ASN A 347 5.39 -5.92 -32.62
N ASN A 348 5.46 -6.25 -33.93
CA ASN A 348 6.33 -5.60 -34.90
C ASN A 348 5.91 -4.16 -35.25
N ALA A 349 4.61 -3.86 -35.24
CA ALA A 349 4.08 -2.50 -35.42
C ALA A 349 4.27 -1.64 -34.15
N TRP A 350 4.12 -2.25 -32.97
CA TRP A 350 4.34 -1.61 -31.67
C TRP A 350 5.84 -1.31 -31.42
N THR A 351 6.74 -2.19 -31.88
CA THR A 351 8.18 -1.91 -31.94
C THR A 351 8.53 -0.81 -32.92
N ALA A 352 7.85 -0.75 -34.06
CA ALA A 352 8.03 0.36 -34.99
C ALA A 352 7.61 1.69 -34.34
N LEU A 353 6.50 1.72 -33.59
CA LEU A 353 6.07 2.88 -32.79
C LEU A 353 7.05 3.25 -31.67
N SER A 354 7.55 2.28 -30.89
CA SER A 354 8.57 2.55 -29.87
C SER A 354 9.89 3.04 -30.48
N ARG A 355 10.33 2.46 -31.60
CA ARG A 355 11.49 2.96 -32.35
C ARG A 355 11.22 4.32 -32.98
N LYS A 356 9.99 4.61 -33.43
CA LYS A 356 9.60 5.93 -33.94
C LYS A 356 9.61 6.96 -32.83
N MET A 357 9.08 6.65 -31.64
CA MET A 357 9.13 7.50 -30.45
C MET A 357 10.56 7.70 -29.96
N GLN A 358 11.44 6.69 -30.03
CA GLN A 358 12.86 6.83 -29.71
C GLN A 358 13.61 7.64 -30.77
N SER A 359 13.36 7.40 -32.06
CA SER A 359 13.94 8.18 -33.16
C SER A 359 13.41 9.61 -33.18
N ALA A 360 12.16 9.84 -32.75
CA ALA A 360 11.57 11.15 -32.54
C ALA A 360 12.22 11.81 -31.31
N LYS A 361 12.42 11.08 -30.20
CA LYS A 361 13.23 11.56 -29.07
C LYS A 361 14.65 11.96 -29.53
N GLN A 362 15.31 11.16 -30.37
CA GLN A 362 16.66 11.49 -30.88
C GLN A 362 16.67 12.57 -31.97
N ALA A 363 15.64 12.68 -32.80
CA ALA A 363 15.53 13.69 -33.86
C ALA A 363 15.00 15.04 -33.35
N GLU A 364 14.10 15.06 -32.36
CA GLU A 364 13.65 16.26 -31.64
C GLU A 364 14.77 16.81 -30.76
N ILE A 365 15.58 15.97 -30.11
CA ILE A 365 16.82 16.41 -29.44
C ILE A 365 17.74 17.18 -30.40
N ILE A 366 17.70 16.87 -31.70
CA ILE A 366 18.54 17.49 -32.73
C ILE A 366 17.86 18.71 -33.40
N GLN A 367 16.52 18.83 -33.35
CA GLN A 367 15.81 19.87 -34.10
C GLN A 367 14.91 20.82 -33.29
N ASN A 368 14.62 20.56 -32.00
CA ASN A 368 14.04 21.54 -31.08
C ASN A 368 14.34 21.10 -29.65
N VAL A 369 15.26 21.79 -28.96
CA VAL A 369 15.41 21.68 -27.50
C VAL A 369 14.17 22.32 -26.87
N THR A 370 13.04 21.62 -26.87
CA THR A 370 11.96 21.89 -25.92
C THR A 370 12.51 21.50 -24.56
N CYS A 371 13.03 22.48 -23.83
CA CYS A 371 13.45 22.32 -22.45
C CYS A 371 12.25 21.78 -21.68
N LYS A 372 12.31 20.51 -21.24
CA LYS A 372 11.27 19.91 -20.40
C LYS A 372 11.01 20.84 -19.22
N GLN A 373 9.74 21.05 -18.89
CA GLN A 373 9.39 21.82 -17.71
C GLN A 373 9.76 20.98 -16.49
N LYS A 374 10.70 21.48 -15.69
CA LYS A 374 11.11 20.82 -14.45
C LYS A 374 10.04 21.02 -13.39
N ALA A 375 9.70 19.95 -12.70
CA ALA A 375 8.76 19.93 -11.59
C ALA A 375 9.35 19.14 -10.42
N PHE A 376 9.15 19.63 -9.20
CA PHE A 376 9.49 18.91 -7.98
C PHE A 376 8.20 18.55 -7.24
N VAL A 377 8.04 17.31 -6.83
CA VAL A 377 6.91 16.89 -5.98
C VAL A 377 7.43 16.69 -4.57
N ILE A 378 7.03 17.54 -3.63
CA ILE A 378 7.46 17.45 -2.23
C ILE A 378 6.35 16.85 -1.36
N PHE A 379 6.71 15.86 -0.53
CA PHE A 379 5.82 15.14 0.38
C PHE A 379 6.56 14.73 1.68
N GLY A 380 5.87 14.16 2.65
CA GLY A 380 6.39 13.78 3.97
C GLY A 380 5.96 14.76 5.07
N GLY A 381 6.89 15.14 5.94
CA GLY A 381 6.64 16.04 7.07
C GLY A 381 6.53 15.36 8.44
N ASP A 382 6.16 16.15 9.45
CA ASP A 382 6.16 15.74 10.87
C ASP A 382 4.79 15.37 11.42
N THR A 383 3.73 15.58 10.63
CA THR A 383 2.37 15.45 11.11
C THR A 383 1.92 13.99 11.20
N SER A 384 0.78 13.76 11.83
CA SER A 384 0.09 12.47 11.77
C SER A 384 -0.32 12.09 10.33
N GLU A 385 -0.42 13.07 9.43
CA GLU A 385 -0.82 12.91 8.03
C GLU A 385 0.36 12.58 7.09
N ARG A 386 1.60 12.49 7.60
CA ARG A 386 2.80 12.26 6.79
C ARG A 386 2.74 11.01 5.90
N GLN A 387 2.00 9.97 6.30
CA GLN A 387 1.80 8.78 5.46
C GLN A 387 0.83 9.04 4.31
N VAL A 388 -0.25 9.83 4.54
CA VAL A 388 -1.12 10.34 3.45
C VAL A 388 -0.25 11.08 2.44
N SER A 389 0.62 11.94 2.96
CA SER A 389 1.48 12.78 2.16
C SER A 389 2.42 11.96 1.28
N LEU A 390 3.05 10.91 1.82
CA LEU A 390 3.88 10.00 1.04
C LEU A 390 3.09 9.32 -0.08
N MET A 391 1.90 8.76 0.21
CA MET A 391 1.09 8.06 -0.80
C MET A 391 0.61 9.02 -1.89
N SER A 392 0.06 10.18 -1.50
CA SER A 392 -0.44 11.20 -2.43
C SER A 392 0.69 11.77 -3.28
N GLY A 393 1.84 12.08 -2.66
CA GLY A 393 3.04 12.55 -3.36
C GLY A 393 3.60 11.52 -4.34
N THR A 394 3.57 10.23 -3.98
CA THR A 394 3.97 9.13 -4.86
C THR A 394 3.02 9.00 -6.05
N ASN A 395 1.71 9.07 -5.81
CA ASN A 395 0.69 9.04 -6.86
C ASN A 395 0.85 10.20 -7.85
N VAL A 396 0.97 11.44 -7.36
CA VAL A 396 1.20 12.62 -8.19
C VAL A 396 2.48 12.47 -9.01
N TRP A 397 3.58 12.06 -8.37
CA TRP A 397 4.85 11.87 -9.05
C TRP A 397 4.77 10.83 -10.17
N LEU A 398 4.19 9.65 -9.91
CA LEU A 398 4.03 8.59 -10.91
C LEU A 398 3.16 9.05 -12.10
N ASN A 399 2.06 9.76 -11.84
CA ASN A 399 1.19 10.27 -12.91
C ASN A 399 1.89 11.36 -13.74
N LEU A 400 2.61 12.30 -13.10
CA LEU A 400 3.32 13.34 -13.81
C LEU A 400 4.51 12.81 -14.63
N GLN A 401 5.12 11.68 -14.24
CA GLN A 401 6.15 11.03 -15.05
C GLN A 401 5.64 10.46 -16.37
N GLY A 402 4.33 10.26 -16.53
CA GLY A 402 3.72 9.81 -17.78
C GLY A 402 3.80 10.85 -18.92
N PHE A 403 4.16 12.09 -18.61
CA PHE A 403 4.18 13.21 -19.57
C PHE A 403 5.59 13.47 -20.10
N ASP A 404 5.75 13.42 -21.43
CA ASP A 404 7.06 13.58 -22.07
C ASP A 404 7.64 15.01 -21.97
N ASP A 405 6.79 16.02 -21.75
CA ASP A 405 7.14 17.43 -21.61
C ASP A 405 7.56 17.83 -20.18
N LEU A 406 7.40 16.92 -19.21
CA LEU A 406 7.80 17.13 -17.82
C LEU A 406 9.08 16.37 -17.46
N ASP A 407 9.83 16.94 -16.52
CA ASP A 407 10.95 16.31 -15.82
C ASP A 407 10.70 16.44 -14.31
N VAL A 408 10.31 15.33 -13.67
CA VAL A 408 9.67 15.34 -12.35
C VAL A 408 10.57 14.66 -11.31
N THR A 409 11.01 15.44 -10.32
CA THR A 409 11.86 14.95 -9.22
C THR A 409 11.06 14.83 -7.91
N PRO A 410 10.98 13.65 -7.30
CA PRO A 410 10.30 13.46 -6.01
C PRO A 410 11.21 13.89 -4.85
N CYS A 411 10.63 14.50 -3.83
CA CYS A 411 11.34 15.04 -2.67
C CYS A 411 10.65 14.68 -1.35
N LEU A 412 11.39 14.09 -0.42
CA LEU A 412 10.93 13.87 0.94
C LEU A 412 11.34 15.05 1.83
N LEU A 413 10.35 15.73 2.40
CA LEU A 413 10.52 16.54 3.59
C LEU A 413 10.68 15.58 4.79
N ALA A 414 11.90 15.45 5.29
CA ALA A 414 12.22 14.48 6.33
C ALA A 414 11.52 14.84 7.66
N PRO A 415 11.10 13.82 8.44
CA PRO A 415 10.64 14.05 9.79
C PRO A 415 11.81 14.55 10.65
N SER A 416 11.53 15.52 11.50
CA SER A 416 12.42 16.06 12.53
C SER A 416 12.81 14.89 13.44
N SER A 417 14.07 14.47 13.40
CA SER A 417 14.57 13.38 14.23
C SER A 417 14.16 13.60 15.69
N GLY A 418 13.47 12.64 16.32
CA GLY A 418 12.93 12.73 17.68
C GLY A 418 13.94 12.91 18.83
N CYS A 419 15.17 13.34 18.52
CA CYS A 419 16.23 13.66 19.48
C CYS A 419 16.53 15.17 19.47
N SER A 420 15.60 15.98 19.97
CA SER A 420 15.98 17.21 20.67
C SER A 420 14.93 17.55 21.73
N SER A 421 15.24 17.10 22.95
CA SER A 421 14.64 17.62 24.17
C SER A 421 15.02 19.10 24.35
N HIS A 422 14.05 19.88 24.81
CA HIS A 422 14.16 21.24 25.34
C HIS A 422 14.32 22.41 24.34
N ASN A 423 13.28 23.25 24.32
CA ASN A 423 13.34 24.71 24.23
C ASN A 423 14.50 25.29 23.43
N GLN A 424 14.35 25.29 22.11
CA GLN A 424 14.93 26.30 21.24
C GLN A 424 14.04 26.40 20.01
N ASP A 425 13.70 27.64 19.62
CA ASP A 425 13.16 27.97 18.30
C ASP A 425 14.11 27.43 17.22
N LEU A 426 13.96 26.15 16.87
CA LEU A 426 14.55 25.58 15.67
C LEU A 426 13.89 26.32 14.51
N SER A 427 14.62 27.30 13.97
CA SER A 427 14.20 28.07 12.81
C SER A 427 13.58 27.11 11.79
N LYS A 428 12.33 27.34 11.39
CA LYS A 428 11.56 26.50 10.44
C LYS A 428 12.33 26.20 9.13
N SER A 429 13.44 26.92 8.87
CA SER A 429 14.43 26.74 7.80
C SER A 429 15.48 25.62 7.98
N SER A 430 15.57 24.96 9.14
CA SER A 430 16.59 23.90 9.41
C SER A 430 16.14 22.48 9.07
N ARG A 431 14.97 22.32 8.44
CA ARG A 431 14.44 21.00 8.06
C ARG A 431 15.21 20.41 6.90
N ASP A 432 15.35 19.10 6.88
CA ASP A 432 16.04 18.38 5.80
C ASP A 432 15.05 18.01 4.69
N VAL A 433 15.47 18.18 3.44
CA VAL A 433 14.77 17.72 2.24
C VAL A 433 15.69 16.78 1.46
N TRP A 434 15.16 15.64 1.07
CA TRP A 434 15.88 14.65 0.26
C TRP A 434 15.28 14.58 -1.13
N THR A 435 16.10 14.76 -2.17
CA THR A 435 15.69 14.34 -3.53
C THR A 435 15.85 12.83 -3.63
N LEU A 436 14.80 12.15 -4.09
CA LEU A 436 14.75 10.69 -4.06
C LEU A 436 14.95 10.08 -5.44
N PRO A 437 15.73 8.99 -5.57
CA PRO A 437 15.69 8.14 -6.74
C PRO A 437 14.41 7.29 -6.75
N TYR A 438 14.02 6.80 -7.93
CA TYR A 438 12.76 6.07 -8.15
C TYR A 438 12.51 4.97 -7.10
N SER A 439 13.53 4.15 -6.81
CA SER A 439 13.42 3.01 -5.91
C SER A 439 13.18 3.37 -4.44
N LEU A 440 13.48 4.60 -4.02
CA LEU A 440 13.28 5.03 -2.64
C LEU A 440 11.91 5.63 -2.40
N VAL A 441 11.20 6.04 -3.46
CA VAL A 441 9.82 6.52 -3.35
C VAL A 441 8.84 5.38 -3.03
N LEU A 442 9.15 4.16 -3.49
CA LEU A 442 8.27 2.99 -3.40
C LEU A 442 8.32 2.30 -2.03
N ARG A 443 7.95 3.01 -0.96
CA ARG A 443 7.93 2.51 0.42
C ARG A 443 6.60 2.83 1.09
N HIS A 444 6.25 2.10 2.14
CA HIS A 444 4.95 2.26 2.80
C HIS A 444 4.95 3.39 3.83
N THR A 445 6.12 3.75 4.38
CA THR A 445 6.20 4.80 5.39
C THR A 445 7.29 5.84 5.13
N THR A 446 7.07 7.07 5.59
CA THR A 446 8.07 8.15 5.50
C THR A 446 9.38 7.80 6.21
N GLU A 447 9.29 7.01 7.28
CA GLU A 447 10.41 6.54 8.08
C GLU A 447 11.25 5.51 7.32
N GLU A 448 10.60 4.60 6.59
CA GLU A 448 11.29 3.66 5.68
C GLU A 448 12.02 4.42 4.56
N VAL A 449 11.38 5.40 3.93
CA VAL A 449 12.03 6.24 2.90
C VAL A 449 13.25 6.93 3.49
N HIS A 450 13.11 7.54 4.67
CA HIS A 450 14.18 8.28 5.33
C HIS A 450 15.34 7.37 5.73
N ALA A 451 15.07 6.20 6.34
CA ALA A 451 16.09 5.22 6.68
C ALA A 451 16.83 4.71 5.43
N ALA A 452 16.08 4.41 4.36
CA ALA A 452 16.66 3.95 3.10
C ALA A 452 17.50 5.02 2.40
N CYS A 453 17.25 6.32 2.63
CA CYS A 453 18.12 7.39 2.13
C CYS A 453 19.53 7.32 2.75
N PHE A 454 19.62 7.07 4.07
CA PHE A 454 20.91 6.92 4.74
C PHE A 454 21.62 5.64 4.30
N GLU A 455 20.90 4.53 4.20
CA GLU A 455 21.47 3.26 3.73
C GLU A 455 22.00 3.38 2.30
N ALA A 456 21.31 4.10 1.42
CA ALA A 456 21.68 4.27 0.02
C ALA A 456 22.93 5.14 -0.22
N ILE A 457 23.41 5.86 0.80
CA ILE A 457 24.66 6.64 0.75
C ILE A 457 25.79 6.02 1.58
N GLU A 458 25.52 4.93 2.30
CA GLU A 458 26.52 4.22 3.10
C GLU A 458 27.51 3.49 2.18
N PRO A 459 28.83 3.76 2.25
CA PRO A 459 29.79 3.26 1.27
C PRO A 459 29.79 1.74 1.07
N GLU A 460 29.75 0.97 2.17
CA GLU A 460 29.74 -0.50 2.10
C GLU A 460 28.45 -1.04 1.46
N ARG A 461 27.30 -0.44 1.79
CA ARG A 461 26.01 -0.82 1.21
C ARG A 461 25.91 -0.44 -0.26
N VAL A 462 26.45 0.71 -0.66
CA VAL A 462 26.53 1.14 -2.06
C VAL A 462 27.33 0.14 -2.88
N GLU A 463 28.51 -0.25 -2.42
CA GLU A 463 29.37 -1.20 -3.15
C GLU A 463 28.68 -2.55 -3.38
N ILE A 464 28.09 -3.11 -2.32
CA ILE A 464 27.36 -4.40 -2.40
C ILE A 464 26.15 -4.28 -3.33
N THR A 465 25.37 -3.20 -3.19
CA THR A 465 24.15 -2.99 -3.96
C THR A 465 24.44 -2.78 -5.43
N SER A 466 25.42 -1.94 -5.78
CA SER A 466 25.82 -1.71 -7.17
C SER A 466 26.35 -2.99 -7.82
N ARG A 467 27.17 -3.78 -7.11
CA ARG A 467 27.67 -5.07 -7.62
C ARG A 467 26.54 -6.05 -7.94
N LEU A 468 25.58 -6.21 -7.02
CA LEU A 468 24.43 -7.11 -7.22
C LEU A 468 23.50 -6.59 -8.32
N ARG A 469 23.23 -5.27 -8.35
CA ARG A 469 22.46 -4.62 -9.41
C ARG A 469 23.08 -4.87 -10.78
N ASP A 470 24.37 -4.60 -10.93
CA ASP A 470 25.09 -4.75 -12.21
C ASP A 470 25.04 -6.19 -12.71
N GLN A 471 25.15 -7.16 -11.80
CA GLN A 471 25.00 -8.58 -12.14
C GLN A 471 23.61 -8.86 -12.74
N VAL A 472 22.54 -8.48 -12.05
CA VAL A 472 21.16 -8.73 -12.52
C VAL A 472 20.85 -7.95 -13.80
N MET A 473 21.24 -6.68 -13.87
CA MET A 473 21.04 -5.85 -15.05
C MET A 473 21.79 -6.39 -16.27
N LYS A 474 23.00 -6.94 -16.09
CA LYS A 474 23.74 -7.59 -17.17
C LYS A 474 23.04 -8.86 -17.67
N GLU A 475 22.55 -9.70 -16.77
CA GLU A 475 21.77 -10.89 -17.12
C GLU A 475 20.50 -10.51 -17.90
N LEU A 476 19.73 -9.54 -17.39
CA LEU A 476 18.53 -9.00 -18.04
C LEU A 476 18.85 -8.40 -19.41
N GLN A 477 19.87 -7.55 -19.51
CA GLN A 477 20.29 -6.93 -20.76
C GLN A 477 20.67 -8.01 -21.78
N GLN A 478 21.46 -9.01 -21.39
CA GLN A 478 21.89 -10.08 -22.27
C GLN A 478 20.72 -10.89 -22.82
N ALA A 479 19.71 -11.17 -22.00
CA ALA A 479 18.53 -11.92 -22.42
C ALA A 479 17.56 -11.07 -23.26
N LEU A 480 17.24 -9.86 -22.79
CA LEU A 480 16.23 -8.99 -23.41
C LEU A 480 16.74 -8.30 -24.68
N SER A 481 18.04 -8.05 -24.84
CA SER A 481 18.58 -7.49 -26.09
C SER A 481 18.39 -8.40 -27.30
N LYS A 482 18.08 -9.68 -27.08
CA LYS A 482 17.71 -10.62 -28.14
C LYS A 482 16.32 -10.33 -28.72
N GLN A 483 15.53 -9.49 -28.05
CA GLN A 483 14.15 -9.17 -28.39
C GLN A 483 14.07 -7.80 -29.05
N ASP A 484 13.44 -7.71 -30.21
CA ASP A 484 13.33 -6.47 -30.99
C ASP A 484 12.55 -5.34 -30.26
N TRP A 485 11.72 -5.70 -29.29
CA TRP A 485 10.89 -4.79 -28.50
C TRP A 485 11.56 -4.19 -27.27
N PHE A 486 12.70 -4.73 -26.86
CA PHE A 486 13.39 -4.23 -25.70
C PHE A 486 14.10 -2.90 -26.01
N ALA A 487 13.62 -1.85 -25.38
CA ALA A 487 14.05 -0.48 -25.59
C ALA A 487 15.05 0.00 -24.51
N GLY A 488 15.66 -0.92 -23.75
CA GLY A 488 16.53 -0.62 -22.61
C GLY A 488 15.77 -0.33 -21.31
N PHE A 489 16.56 -0.09 -20.27
CA PHE A 489 16.13 0.35 -18.93
C PHE A 489 15.82 1.85 -18.93
N ASP A 490 14.91 2.27 -18.05
CA ASP A 490 14.44 3.66 -17.96
C ASP A 490 14.59 4.29 -16.57
N ILE A 491 15.22 3.57 -15.64
CA ILE A 491 15.67 4.10 -14.34
C ILE A 491 17.19 4.01 -14.25
N THR A 492 17.80 5.12 -13.85
CA THR A 492 19.23 5.28 -13.55
C THR A 492 19.56 4.86 -12.12
N ASP A 493 20.84 4.59 -11.85
CA ASP A 493 21.33 4.30 -10.49
C ASP A 493 21.75 5.61 -9.80
N GLU A 494 20.76 6.42 -9.44
CA GLU A 494 20.99 7.71 -8.76
C GLU A 494 20.96 7.55 -7.24
N GLN A 495 21.85 8.26 -6.57
CA GLN A 495 21.86 8.34 -5.11
C GLN A 495 20.95 9.49 -4.63
N PRO A 496 20.30 9.34 -3.47
CA PRO A 496 19.54 10.42 -2.88
C PRO A 496 20.47 11.56 -2.44
N ILE A 497 20.00 12.80 -2.54
CA ILE A 497 20.78 13.99 -2.16
C ILE A 497 20.05 14.72 -1.05
N LYS A 498 20.79 15.02 0.02
CA LYS A 498 20.30 15.75 1.19
C LYS A 498 20.55 17.25 1.05
N TYR A 499 19.52 18.04 1.32
CA TYR A 499 19.56 19.50 1.38
C TYR A 499 18.94 19.97 2.70
N SER A 500 19.35 21.13 3.21
CA SER A 500 18.44 21.90 4.06
C SER A 500 17.29 22.45 3.23
N LEU A 501 16.14 22.75 3.86
CA LEU A 501 14.97 23.29 3.17
C LEU A 501 15.30 24.56 2.37
N GLN A 502 16.15 25.44 2.91
CA GLN A 502 16.59 26.63 2.19
C GLN A 502 17.47 26.29 0.99
N GLN A 503 18.45 25.39 1.16
CA GLN A 503 19.30 24.93 0.05
C GLN A 503 18.49 24.27 -1.06
N TRP A 504 17.46 23.51 -0.70
CA TRP A 504 16.55 22.89 -1.66
C TRP A 504 15.74 23.93 -2.43
N ILE A 505 15.20 24.96 -1.76
CA ILE A 505 14.49 26.06 -2.44
C ILE A 505 15.42 26.79 -3.41
N ASP A 506 16.66 27.06 -3.01
CA ASP A 506 17.66 27.70 -3.87
C ASP A 506 17.97 26.82 -5.09
N TYR A 507 18.10 25.51 -4.89
CA TYR A 507 18.29 24.53 -5.97
C TYR A 507 17.10 24.50 -6.95
N VAL A 508 15.86 24.47 -6.45
CA VAL A 508 14.64 24.50 -7.28
C VAL A 508 14.57 25.80 -8.10
N LYS A 509 14.93 26.93 -7.48
CA LYS A 509 15.00 28.24 -8.14
C LYS A 509 16.02 28.25 -9.28
N GLU A 510 17.23 27.76 -9.02
CA GLU A 510 18.29 27.64 -10.04
C GLU A 510 17.87 26.72 -11.19
N ALA A 511 17.14 25.64 -10.87
CA ALA A 511 16.57 24.73 -11.85
C ALA A 511 15.39 25.33 -12.66
N LYS A 512 14.87 26.51 -12.27
CA LYS A 512 13.67 27.15 -12.85
C LYS A 512 12.46 26.22 -12.86
N ALA A 513 12.31 25.44 -11.79
CA ALA A 513 11.28 24.42 -11.68
C ALA A 513 10.03 24.94 -10.95
N VAL A 514 8.92 24.21 -11.10
CA VAL A 514 7.70 24.39 -10.32
C VAL A 514 7.64 23.35 -9.19
N VAL A 515 7.10 23.71 -8.04
CA VAL A 515 6.90 22.79 -6.92
C VAL A 515 5.44 22.36 -6.84
N PHE A 516 5.19 21.06 -6.94
CA PHE A 516 3.94 20.46 -6.51
C PHE A 516 4.02 20.15 -5.01
N ILE A 517 3.19 20.81 -4.21
CA ILE A 517 3.15 20.59 -2.75
C ILE A 517 2.15 19.48 -2.47
N ALA A 518 2.65 18.32 -2.08
CA ALA A 518 1.88 17.17 -1.59
C ALA A 518 2.21 16.89 -0.11
N VAL A 519 2.65 17.91 0.65
CA VAL A 519 2.87 17.85 2.09
C VAL A 519 1.55 18.13 2.80
N HIS A 520 1.02 17.17 3.54
CA HIS A 520 -0.24 17.30 4.28
C HIS A 520 0.00 17.76 5.72
N GLY A 521 -0.84 18.67 6.18
CA GLY A 521 -0.74 19.29 7.49
C GLY A 521 0.52 20.14 7.73
N GLY A 522 0.53 20.83 8.86
CA GLY A 522 1.70 21.61 9.31
C GLY A 522 2.21 22.58 8.25
N ILE A 523 3.53 22.55 7.96
CA ILE A 523 4.15 23.51 7.04
C ILE A 523 3.66 23.41 5.59
N GLY A 524 3.03 22.29 5.22
CA GLY A 524 2.46 22.06 3.89
C GLY A 524 1.16 22.83 3.66
N GLU A 525 0.41 23.14 4.72
CA GLU A 525 -0.93 23.72 4.65
C GLU A 525 -1.10 25.01 5.47
N ASP A 526 -0.20 25.32 6.40
CA ASP A 526 -0.25 26.52 7.26
C ASP A 526 0.25 27.81 6.57
N GLY A 527 0.66 27.72 5.32
CA GLY A 527 1.23 28.81 4.53
C GLY A 527 2.74 29.01 4.70
N THR A 528 3.43 28.19 5.50
CA THR A 528 4.87 28.29 5.76
C THR A 528 5.68 28.00 4.49
N ILE A 529 5.53 26.82 3.88
CA ILE A 529 6.32 26.46 2.69
C ILE A 529 5.97 27.37 1.50
N GLN A 530 4.70 27.75 1.37
CA GLN A 530 4.22 28.70 0.36
C GLN A 530 4.92 30.06 0.53
N SER A 531 5.03 30.57 1.76
CA SER A 531 5.71 31.85 2.02
C SER A 531 7.19 31.80 1.64
N LEU A 532 7.86 30.67 1.93
CA LEU A 532 9.26 30.48 1.59
C LEU A 532 9.48 30.43 0.07
N LEU A 533 8.62 29.69 -0.65
CA LEU A 533 8.65 29.59 -2.11
C LEU A 533 8.35 30.94 -2.78
N GLU A 534 7.32 31.66 -2.33
CA GLU A 534 7.00 33.01 -2.84
C GLU A 534 8.13 34.00 -2.60
N SER A 535 8.74 33.98 -1.41
CA SER A 535 9.86 34.85 -1.07
C SER A 535 11.09 34.58 -1.94
N ALA A 536 11.30 33.33 -2.35
CA ALA A 536 12.37 32.94 -3.26
C ALA A 536 12.04 33.20 -4.73
N GLY A 537 10.77 33.45 -5.08
CA GLY A 537 10.28 33.58 -6.46
C GLY A 537 10.12 32.23 -7.17
N VAL A 538 9.90 31.15 -6.43
CA VAL A 538 9.69 29.79 -6.97
C VAL A 538 8.19 29.56 -7.17
N PRO A 539 7.73 29.18 -8.38
CA PRO A 539 6.34 28.87 -8.63
C PRO A 539 5.94 27.53 -7.97
N TYR A 540 4.71 27.42 -7.50
CA TYR A 540 4.19 26.22 -6.85
C TYR A 540 2.69 26.00 -7.10
N THR A 541 2.19 24.79 -6.83
CA THR A 541 0.76 24.44 -6.92
C THR A 541 0.06 24.64 -5.58
N GLY A 542 -1.24 24.97 -5.63
CA GLY A 542 -2.08 25.14 -4.44
C GLY A 542 -2.32 26.59 -4.02
N PRO A 543 -3.00 26.80 -2.87
CA PRO A 543 -3.36 28.12 -2.37
C PRO A 543 -2.15 28.92 -1.90
N GLY A 544 -2.27 30.25 -1.92
CA GLY A 544 -1.24 31.17 -1.42
C GLY A 544 -1.17 31.24 0.11
N PRO A 545 -0.10 31.80 0.69
CA PRO A 545 0.19 31.71 2.13
C PRO A 545 -0.92 32.22 3.04
N ILE A 546 -1.60 33.29 2.64
CA ILE A 546 -2.68 33.89 3.40
C ILE A 546 -3.89 32.95 3.42
N ALA A 547 -4.27 32.41 2.26
CA ALA A 547 -5.40 31.50 2.16
C ALA A 547 -5.12 30.20 2.93
N SER A 548 -3.94 29.61 2.74
CA SER A 548 -3.46 28.44 3.50
C SER A 548 -3.55 28.66 5.01
N ARG A 549 -2.96 29.75 5.52
CA ARG A 549 -3.01 30.08 6.96
C ARG A 549 -4.42 30.28 7.48
N THR A 550 -5.26 30.98 6.73
CA THR A 550 -6.66 31.21 7.14
C THR A 550 -7.45 29.91 7.16
N CYS A 551 -7.26 29.04 6.16
CA CYS A 551 -7.99 27.77 6.03
C CYS A 551 -7.52 26.70 7.04
N MET A 552 -6.26 26.73 7.45
CA MET A 552 -5.74 25.84 8.50
C MET A 552 -6.33 26.14 9.88
N ASP A 553 -6.64 27.42 10.15
CA ASP A 553 -7.35 27.84 11.36
C ASP A 553 -8.86 27.82 11.11
N LYS A 554 -9.54 26.82 11.70
CA LYS A 554 -10.99 26.63 11.52
C LYS A 554 -11.81 27.81 12.06
N VAL A 555 -11.31 28.56 13.04
CA VAL A 555 -11.95 29.78 13.56
C VAL A 555 -11.79 30.92 12.57
N ALA A 556 -10.56 31.16 12.12
CA ALA A 556 -10.27 32.20 11.13
C ALA A 556 -11.02 31.96 9.80
N THR A 557 -11.10 30.70 9.36
CA THR A 557 -11.90 30.31 8.20
C THR A 557 -13.35 30.73 8.34
N SER A 558 -13.94 30.47 9.51
CA SER A 558 -15.36 30.76 9.74
C SER A 558 -15.61 32.25 9.68
N LEU A 559 -14.80 33.03 10.40
CA LEU A 559 -14.86 34.49 10.37
C LEU A 559 -14.65 35.06 8.95
N ALA A 560 -13.77 34.44 8.15
CA ALA A 560 -13.50 34.87 6.79
C ALA A 560 -14.71 34.67 5.86
N VAL A 561 -15.52 33.63 6.08
CA VAL A 561 -16.69 33.32 5.23
C VAL A 561 -18.01 33.83 5.79
N ASP A 562 -18.06 34.37 7.02
CA ASP A 562 -19.29 34.87 7.67
C ASP A 562 -20.10 35.83 6.78
N HIS A 563 -19.42 36.70 6.02
CA HIS A 563 -20.05 37.65 5.12
C HIS A 563 -20.80 36.98 3.94
N LEU A 564 -20.51 35.70 3.66
CA LEU A 564 -21.15 34.90 2.62
C LEU A 564 -22.47 34.24 3.07
N ALA A 565 -22.88 34.43 4.33
CA ALA A 565 -24.18 33.94 4.82
C ALA A 565 -25.37 34.44 3.99
N SER A 566 -25.26 35.66 3.43
CA SER A 566 -26.27 36.21 2.52
C SER A 566 -26.40 35.47 1.17
N TYR A 567 -25.38 34.70 0.80
CA TYR A 567 -25.34 33.85 -0.39
C TYR A 567 -25.66 32.38 -0.07
N GLY A 568 -26.11 32.08 1.15
CA GLY A 568 -26.45 30.71 1.58
C GLY A 568 -25.26 29.87 2.04
N ILE A 569 -24.07 30.47 2.19
CA ILE A 569 -22.88 29.79 2.72
C ILE A 569 -22.82 30.07 4.22
N HIS A 570 -23.11 29.04 5.03
CA HIS A 570 -23.22 29.14 6.47
C HIS A 570 -22.11 28.37 7.18
N THR A 571 -21.70 28.87 8.34
CA THR A 571 -20.81 28.17 9.27
C THR A 571 -21.58 27.73 10.50
N ILE A 572 -21.22 26.58 11.05
CA ILE A 572 -21.84 26.08 12.27
C ILE A 572 -21.49 26.97 13.49
N PRO A 573 -22.43 27.22 14.42
CA PRO A 573 -22.13 27.86 15.69
C PRO A 573 -21.01 27.12 16.45
N LYS A 574 -20.11 27.88 17.08
CA LYS A 574 -18.96 27.32 17.80
C LYS A 574 -18.56 28.15 19.01
N ASP A 575 -18.05 27.50 20.05
CA ASP A 575 -17.43 28.10 21.23
C ASP A 575 -15.95 27.70 21.24
N VAL A 576 -15.06 28.69 21.34
CA VAL A 576 -13.61 28.48 21.30
C VAL A 576 -13.05 28.69 22.69
N ARG A 577 -12.28 27.72 23.20
CA ARG A 577 -11.66 27.79 24.52
C ARG A 577 -10.17 27.58 24.43
N ALA A 578 -9.42 28.34 25.22
CA ALA A 578 -8.02 28.03 25.45
C ALA A 578 -7.90 26.70 26.21
N THR A 579 -7.00 25.83 25.77
CA THR A 579 -6.79 24.52 26.41
C THR A 579 -6.41 24.69 27.88
N GLU A 580 -5.62 25.71 28.22
CA GLU A 580 -5.30 26.01 29.62
C GLU A 580 -6.51 26.39 30.47
N GLU A 581 -7.45 27.16 29.91
CA GLU A 581 -8.68 27.56 30.61
C GLU A 581 -9.57 26.34 30.85
N LEU A 582 -9.69 25.47 29.85
CA LEU A 582 -10.41 24.20 29.96
C LEU A 582 -9.85 23.33 31.08
N LEU A 583 -8.52 23.20 31.15
CA LEU A 583 -7.85 22.31 32.11
C LEU A 583 -7.85 22.83 33.56
N LYS A 584 -8.08 24.14 33.77
CA LYS A 584 -8.10 24.81 35.09
C LYS A 584 -9.51 24.98 35.67
N SER A 585 -10.53 24.89 34.83
CA SER A 585 -11.92 25.22 35.19
C SER A 585 -12.74 23.98 35.55
N SER A 586 -13.91 24.20 36.17
CA SER A 586 -14.89 23.15 36.43
C SER A 586 -15.48 22.65 35.11
N LEU A 587 -15.18 21.41 34.74
CA LEU A 587 -15.62 20.82 33.46
C LEU A 587 -17.15 20.68 33.39
N VAL A 588 -17.82 20.50 34.52
CA VAL A 588 -19.29 20.46 34.61
C VAL A 588 -19.89 21.82 34.26
N ASP A 589 -19.29 22.92 34.74
CA ASP A 589 -19.77 24.26 34.43
C ASP A 589 -19.52 24.62 32.96
N ILE A 590 -18.35 24.23 32.43
CA ILE A 590 -18.04 24.37 31.00
C ILE A 590 -19.05 23.60 30.16
N TRP A 591 -19.35 22.34 30.51
CA TRP A 591 -20.33 21.52 29.80
C TRP A 591 -21.72 22.17 29.78
N ASN A 592 -22.17 22.69 30.91
CA ASN A 592 -23.46 23.36 31.01
C ASN A 592 -23.50 24.67 30.19
N ASP A 593 -22.42 25.45 30.21
CA ASP A 593 -22.28 26.67 29.39
C ASP A 593 -22.27 26.34 27.89
N LEU A 594 -21.54 25.29 27.48
CA LEU A 594 -21.50 24.81 26.10
C LEU A 594 -22.89 24.39 25.60
N LYS A 595 -23.63 23.59 26.39
CA LYS A 595 -25.01 23.20 26.03
C LYS A 595 -25.94 24.40 25.91
N ALA A 596 -25.82 25.38 26.81
CA ALA A 596 -26.65 26.58 26.79
C ALA A 596 -26.36 27.46 25.56
N LYS A 597 -25.08 27.65 25.21
CA LYS A 597 -24.65 28.49 24.08
C LYS A 597 -24.89 27.84 22.72
N LEU A 598 -24.53 26.56 22.58
CA LEU A 598 -24.60 25.83 21.31
C LEU A 598 -25.98 25.22 21.06
N GLN A 599 -26.88 25.23 22.07
CA GLN A 599 -28.24 24.71 21.99
C GLN A 599 -28.30 23.27 21.45
N THR A 600 -27.40 22.41 21.93
CA THR A 600 -27.24 21.03 21.47
C THR A 600 -27.14 20.06 22.65
N GLU A 601 -27.60 18.83 22.43
CA GLU A 601 -27.41 17.73 23.38
C GLU A 601 -26.02 17.07 23.24
N THR A 602 -25.43 17.13 22.04
CA THR A 602 -24.13 16.52 21.76
C THR A 602 -23.18 17.50 21.09
N VAL A 603 -21.93 17.49 21.56
CA VAL A 603 -20.90 18.46 21.18
C VAL A 603 -19.74 17.72 20.52
N CYS A 604 -19.30 18.20 19.38
CA CYS A 604 -18.04 17.81 18.75
C CYS A 604 -16.93 18.71 19.29
N VAL A 605 -15.86 18.12 19.83
CA VAL A 605 -14.62 18.82 20.19
C VAL A 605 -13.56 18.55 19.13
N LYS A 606 -12.81 19.58 18.76
CA LYS A 606 -11.66 19.46 17.84
C LYS A 606 -10.62 20.56 18.04
N PRO A 607 -9.34 20.33 17.70
CA PRO A 607 -8.33 21.39 17.69
C PRO A 607 -8.61 22.47 16.64
N ALA A 608 -8.25 23.71 16.97
CA ALA A 608 -8.44 24.85 16.07
C ALA A 608 -7.56 24.78 14.80
N CYS A 609 -6.28 24.40 14.97
CA CYS A 609 -5.23 24.52 13.94
C CYS A 609 -4.52 23.20 13.57
N ASP A 610 -5.12 22.04 13.85
CA ASP A 610 -4.59 20.72 13.46
C ASP A 610 -5.40 20.07 12.32
N GLY A 611 -4.84 19.02 11.72
CA GLY A 611 -5.43 18.25 10.62
C GLY A 611 -6.84 17.73 10.89
N CYS A 612 -7.53 17.30 9.84
CA CYS A 612 -8.99 17.12 9.79
C CYS A 612 -9.58 16.07 10.75
N SER A 613 -8.74 15.28 11.42
CA SER A 613 -9.14 14.13 12.23
C SER A 613 -8.38 13.96 13.54
N THR A 614 -7.31 14.73 13.78
CA THR A 614 -6.55 14.64 15.03
C THR A 614 -7.32 15.33 16.15
N GLY A 615 -7.57 14.63 17.27
CA GLY A 615 -8.27 15.14 18.44
C GLY A 615 -9.76 15.41 18.23
N VAL A 616 -10.38 14.84 17.20
CA VAL A 616 -11.82 15.02 16.97
C VAL A 616 -12.60 13.99 17.78
N ALA A 617 -13.49 14.45 18.67
CA ALA A 617 -14.30 13.56 19.50
C ALA A 617 -15.74 14.04 19.64
N ARG A 618 -16.68 13.10 19.69
CA ARG A 618 -18.09 13.37 20.02
C ARG A 618 -18.32 13.18 21.51
N LEU A 619 -18.73 14.25 22.19
CA LEU A 619 -19.01 14.28 23.62
C LEU A 619 -20.52 14.39 23.85
N ARG A 620 -21.06 13.64 24.82
CA ARG A 620 -22.49 13.64 25.17
C ARG A 620 -22.78 14.00 26.62
N CYS A 621 -21.79 13.88 27.48
CA CYS A 621 -21.94 14.12 28.91
C CYS A 621 -20.66 14.77 29.49
N PRO A 622 -20.73 15.38 30.68
CA PRO A 622 -19.56 16.01 31.29
C PRO A 622 -18.43 15.00 31.57
N GLU A 623 -18.75 13.71 31.77
CA GLU A 623 -17.76 12.65 31.96
C GLU A 623 -16.93 12.41 30.70
N ASP A 624 -17.52 12.52 29.50
CA ASP A 624 -16.78 12.43 28.24
C ASP A 624 -15.76 13.57 28.11
N LEU A 625 -16.17 14.79 28.48
CA LEU A 625 -15.28 15.95 28.49
C LEU A 625 -14.13 15.77 29.49
N GLU A 626 -14.40 15.13 30.63
CA GLU A 626 -13.38 14.78 31.62
C GLU A 626 -12.36 13.78 31.08
N VAL A 627 -12.80 12.71 30.42
CA VAL A 627 -11.90 11.74 29.76
C VAL A 627 -11.02 12.44 28.72
N TYR A 628 -11.61 13.29 27.87
CA TYR A 628 -10.87 14.03 26.85
C TYR A 628 -9.87 15.02 27.46
N ALA A 629 -10.27 15.79 28.48
CA ALA A 629 -9.40 16.73 29.19
C ALA A 629 -8.26 16.02 29.94
N ASN A 630 -8.52 14.85 30.52
CA ASN A 630 -7.51 14.03 31.17
C ASN A 630 -6.46 13.53 30.18
N ALA A 631 -6.87 13.15 28.97
CA ALA A 631 -5.93 12.77 27.91
C ALA A 631 -5.03 13.92 27.48
N LEU A 632 -5.57 15.14 27.33
CA LEU A 632 -4.77 16.34 27.07
C LEU A 632 -3.79 16.65 28.21
N ARG A 633 -4.24 16.54 29.46
CA ARG A 633 -3.39 16.76 30.65
C ARG A 633 -2.27 15.73 30.75
N GLY A 634 -2.57 14.48 30.46
CA GLY A 634 -1.62 13.37 30.41
C GLY A 634 -0.73 13.37 29.18
N LYS A 635 -0.96 14.26 28.20
CA LYS A 635 -0.30 14.27 26.89
C LYS A 635 -0.33 12.89 26.24
N LEU A 636 -1.46 12.21 26.37
CA LEU A 636 -1.62 10.89 25.79
C LEU A 636 -1.60 11.03 24.26
N PRO A 637 -0.88 10.16 23.54
CA PRO A 637 -0.88 10.18 22.08
C PRO A 637 -2.22 9.71 21.50
N ARG A 638 -3.00 8.93 22.24
CA ARG A 638 -4.25 8.32 21.79
C ARG A 638 -5.26 8.19 22.93
N LEU A 639 -6.53 8.30 22.59
CA LEU A 639 -7.66 7.84 23.40
C LEU A 639 -8.07 6.43 22.92
N PRO A 640 -8.09 5.42 23.81
CA PRO A 640 -8.54 4.08 23.47
C PRO A 640 -9.97 4.04 22.93
N ALA A 641 -10.27 3.06 22.08
CA ALA A 641 -11.64 2.87 21.57
C ALA A 641 -12.65 2.68 22.72
N ASN A 642 -13.85 3.21 22.54
CA ASN A 642 -14.98 3.09 23.47
C ASN A 642 -14.69 3.58 24.91
N CYS A 643 -13.77 4.53 25.09
CA CYS A 643 -13.53 5.17 26.39
C CYS A 643 -14.51 6.30 26.71
N LEU A 644 -15.28 6.77 25.71
CA LEU A 644 -16.37 7.74 25.85
C LEU A 644 -17.73 7.05 25.87
N SER A 645 -18.78 7.79 26.23
CA SER A 645 -20.15 7.30 26.46
C SER A 645 -20.82 6.67 25.22
N ARG A 646 -20.40 7.04 24.01
CA ARG A 646 -20.85 6.40 22.75
C ARG A 646 -19.71 5.57 22.18
N ALA A 647 -20.04 4.44 21.54
CA ALA A 647 -19.05 3.64 20.83
C ALA A 647 -18.27 4.48 19.79
N HIS A 648 -16.95 4.36 19.81
CA HIS A 648 -16.03 5.08 18.94
C HIS A 648 -14.73 4.28 18.75
N GLY A 649 -14.06 4.47 17.61
CA GLY A 649 -12.72 3.92 17.36
C GLY A 649 -11.63 4.61 18.18
N VAL A 650 -10.37 4.24 17.99
CA VAL A 650 -9.24 4.94 18.62
C VAL A 650 -9.17 6.38 18.09
N ILE A 651 -8.98 7.36 18.98
CA ILE A 651 -8.82 8.78 18.59
C ILE A 651 -7.37 9.18 18.78
N GLU A 652 -6.69 9.57 17.69
CA GLU A 652 -5.34 10.14 17.75
C GLU A 652 -5.43 11.52 18.41
N MET A 653 -4.65 11.75 19.45
CA MET A 653 -4.66 12.99 20.22
C MET A 653 -3.51 13.90 19.80
N PRO A 654 -3.72 15.23 19.73
CA PRO A 654 -2.66 16.17 19.42
C PRO A 654 -1.59 16.18 20.52
N VAL A 655 -0.35 15.90 20.14
CA VAL A 655 0.82 15.95 21.02
C VAL A 655 1.89 16.84 20.35
N PRO A 656 2.20 18.02 20.93
CA PRO A 656 1.68 18.58 22.18
C PRO A 656 0.19 18.98 22.09
N PRO A 657 -0.51 19.13 23.24
CA PRO A 657 -1.88 19.65 23.26
C PRO A 657 -1.99 21.01 22.54
N PRO A 658 -3.10 21.26 21.81
CA PRO A 658 -3.27 22.48 21.04
C PRO A 658 -3.46 23.67 21.96
N GLU A 659 -3.20 24.87 21.46
CA GLU A 659 -3.42 26.10 22.24
C GLU A 659 -4.90 26.35 22.53
N SER A 660 -5.77 25.99 21.58
CA SER A 660 -7.22 26.15 21.68
C SER A 660 -8.01 25.00 21.07
N LEU A 661 -9.20 24.79 21.60
CA LEU A 661 -10.18 23.80 21.16
C LEU A 661 -11.46 24.50 20.72
N ILE A 662 -12.07 23.92 19.70
CA ILE A 662 -13.37 24.32 19.17
C ILE A 662 -14.40 23.30 19.66
N PHE A 663 -15.51 23.81 20.18
CA PHE A 663 -16.71 23.06 20.51
C PHE A 663 -17.84 23.50 19.58
N GLU A 664 -18.45 22.55 18.89
CA GLU A 664 -19.55 22.79 17.95
C GLU A 664 -20.65 21.73 18.10
N PRO A 665 -21.91 22.00 17.71
CA PRO A 665 -22.92 20.95 17.62
C PRO A 665 -22.46 19.81 16.72
N PHE A 666 -22.63 18.57 17.17
CA PHE A 666 -22.42 17.43 16.29
C PHE A 666 -23.55 17.34 15.27
N ILE A 667 -23.23 17.40 13.97
CA ILE A 667 -24.22 17.27 12.89
C ILE A 667 -24.47 15.79 12.60
N GLU A 668 -25.69 15.33 12.89
CA GLU A 668 -26.13 14.01 12.44
C GLU A 668 -26.51 14.10 10.98
N THR A 669 -25.82 13.31 10.16
CA THR A 669 -26.04 13.23 8.71
C THR A 669 -27.05 12.15 8.40
N ASP A 670 -27.91 12.40 7.43
CA ASP A 670 -28.91 11.42 7.00
C ASP A 670 -28.26 10.27 6.24
N GLU A 671 -28.69 9.06 6.58
CA GLU A 671 -28.40 7.89 5.75
C GLU A 671 -29.13 8.02 4.41
N ILE A 672 -28.38 7.90 3.32
CA ILE A 672 -28.97 7.78 1.99
C ILE A 672 -29.18 6.30 1.72
N ILE A 673 -30.45 5.88 1.64
CA ILE A 673 -30.81 4.50 1.37
C ILE A 673 -31.18 4.36 -0.11
N ILE A 674 -30.56 3.42 -0.77
CA ILE A 674 -30.88 3.09 -2.16
C ILE A 674 -31.90 1.96 -2.16
N SER A 675 -33.12 2.23 -2.65
CA SER A 675 -34.18 1.22 -2.69
C SER A 675 -34.30 0.57 -4.07
N ASN A 676 -34.18 -0.76 -4.12
CA ASN A 676 -34.49 -1.58 -5.29
C ASN A 676 -35.99 -1.90 -5.31
N LYS A 677 -36.82 -1.01 -5.86
CA LYS A 677 -38.22 -1.37 -6.13
C LYS A 677 -38.38 -2.05 -7.50
N SER A 678 -38.38 -3.38 -7.45
CA SER A 678 -38.93 -4.36 -8.40
C SER A 678 -38.16 -4.63 -9.71
N ARG A 679 -38.12 -5.93 -10.08
CA ARG A 679 -37.46 -6.52 -11.27
C ARG A 679 -37.90 -5.96 -12.65
N ASN A 680 -38.84 -5.02 -12.70
CA ASN A 680 -39.40 -4.49 -13.94
C ASN A 680 -39.22 -2.98 -14.13
N ASP A 681 -38.56 -2.28 -13.20
CA ASP A 681 -38.29 -0.84 -13.33
C ASP A 681 -36.79 -0.61 -13.10
N SER A 682 -36.07 -0.26 -14.17
CA SER A 682 -34.60 -0.15 -14.17
C SER A 682 -34.07 1.12 -13.51
N THR A 683 -34.93 1.94 -12.91
CA THR A 683 -34.55 3.19 -12.26
C THR A 683 -34.55 3.04 -10.74
N ARG A 684 -33.35 2.99 -10.16
CA ARG A 684 -33.17 3.13 -8.70
C ARG A 684 -33.49 4.54 -8.28
N HIS A 685 -34.26 4.66 -7.21
CA HIS A 685 -34.50 5.94 -6.55
C HIS A 685 -33.57 6.04 -5.34
N LEU A 686 -32.76 7.10 -5.29
CA LEU A 686 -32.15 7.56 -4.05
C LEU A 686 -33.28 7.96 -3.11
N VAL A 687 -33.43 7.23 -2.01
CA VAL A 687 -34.39 7.56 -0.96
C VAL A 687 -33.63 8.25 0.15
N TRP A 688 -33.70 9.58 0.12
CA TRP A 688 -33.32 10.40 1.26
C TRP A 688 -34.57 10.62 2.10
N LYS A 689 -34.55 10.13 3.34
CA LYS A 689 -35.68 10.29 4.25
C LYS A 689 -35.81 11.72 4.79
N GLY A 690 -34.71 12.49 4.79
CA GLY A 690 -34.69 13.86 5.30
C GLY A 690 -35.00 13.96 6.78
N GLU A 691 -34.57 12.99 7.60
CA GLU A 691 -34.91 12.97 9.03
C GLU A 691 -34.10 14.02 9.81
N ASN A 692 -32.83 14.22 9.44
CA ASN A 692 -31.91 15.19 10.03
C ASN A 692 -31.61 16.38 9.11
N GLU A 693 -31.98 16.31 7.83
CA GLU A 693 -31.83 17.36 6.79
C GLU A 693 -30.38 17.66 6.35
N TRP A 694 -29.37 16.93 6.85
CA TRP A 694 -27.96 17.16 6.53
C TRP A 694 -27.34 16.01 5.74
N LEU A 695 -26.56 16.36 4.71
CA LEU A 695 -25.73 15.42 3.94
C LEU A 695 -24.27 15.90 3.93
N GLU A 696 -23.34 14.97 4.03
CA GLU A 696 -21.91 15.23 3.86
C GLU A 696 -21.54 15.11 2.38
N VAL A 697 -20.94 16.17 1.82
CA VAL A 697 -20.58 16.25 0.40
C VAL A 697 -19.15 16.77 0.26
N THR A 698 -18.38 16.14 -0.62
CA THR A 698 -17.04 16.60 -1.00
C THR A 698 -17.07 17.12 -2.43
N VAL A 699 -16.40 18.26 -2.67
CA VAL A 699 -16.32 18.88 -4.00
C VAL A 699 -14.88 19.27 -4.28
N GLY A 700 -14.26 18.61 -5.26
CA GLY A 700 -12.98 19.04 -5.80
C GLY A 700 -13.12 20.32 -6.62
N VAL A 701 -12.11 21.18 -6.58
CA VAL A 701 -12.06 22.41 -7.38
C VAL A 701 -10.75 22.50 -8.15
N VAL A 702 -10.82 22.93 -9.41
CA VAL A 702 -9.64 23.10 -10.27
C VAL A 702 -9.77 24.37 -11.09
N GLY A 703 -8.66 25.09 -11.27
CA GLY A 703 -8.67 26.29 -12.08
C GLY A 703 -7.53 27.24 -11.74
N LYS A 704 -7.67 28.47 -12.25
CA LYS A 704 -6.71 29.54 -12.01
C LYS A 704 -7.22 30.42 -10.88
N ARG A 705 -6.31 31.18 -10.27
CA ARG A 705 -6.69 32.18 -9.27
C ARG A 705 -7.76 33.13 -9.83
N GLY A 706 -8.95 33.12 -9.23
CA GLY A 706 -10.10 33.93 -9.64
C GLY A 706 -11.02 33.27 -10.69
N GLU A 707 -10.68 32.09 -11.19
CA GLU A 707 -11.44 31.33 -12.18
C GLU A 707 -11.35 29.83 -11.84
N MET A 708 -12.09 29.42 -10.79
CA MET A 708 -12.15 28.04 -10.32
C MET A 708 -13.43 27.37 -10.82
N HIS A 709 -13.31 26.09 -11.17
CA HIS A 709 -14.43 25.24 -11.56
C HIS A 709 -14.59 24.11 -10.54
N SER A 710 -15.83 23.89 -10.10
CA SER A 710 -16.17 22.74 -9.27
C SER A 710 -16.26 21.48 -10.13
N LEU A 711 -15.66 20.40 -9.65
CA LEU A 711 -15.94 19.06 -10.13
C LEU A 711 -17.30 18.59 -9.60
N ASN A 712 -17.78 17.45 -10.09
CA ASN A 712 -19.05 16.89 -9.62
C ASN A 712 -18.94 16.57 -8.11
N PRO A 713 -19.96 16.92 -7.31
CA PRO A 713 -19.98 16.57 -5.90
C PRO A 713 -20.03 15.06 -5.71
N SER A 714 -19.30 14.55 -4.72
CA SER A 714 -19.40 13.17 -4.22
C SER A 714 -20.04 13.16 -2.84
N ILE A 715 -20.80 12.09 -2.55
CA ILE A 715 -21.40 11.85 -1.24
C ILE A 715 -20.63 10.71 -0.59
N THR A 716 -20.17 10.92 0.63
CA THR A 716 -19.47 9.88 1.39
C THR A 716 -20.48 8.93 2.04
N VAL A 717 -20.35 7.64 1.78
CA VAL A 717 -21.14 6.59 2.44
C VAL A 717 -20.31 6.01 3.59
N LYS A 718 -20.81 6.09 4.82
CA LYS A 718 -20.14 5.51 6.00
C LYS A 718 -20.41 4.01 6.09
N GLU A 719 -19.38 3.19 6.25
CA GLU A 719 -19.53 1.74 6.48
C GLU A 719 -19.92 1.44 7.95
N SER A 720 -19.41 2.20 8.94
CA SER A 720 -19.85 2.13 10.35
C SER A 720 -19.39 3.33 11.20
N GLY A 721 -20.15 3.69 12.24
CA GLY A 721 -19.76 4.74 13.21
C GLY A 721 -20.19 6.17 12.85
N ASP A 722 -19.97 7.10 13.79
CA ASP A 722 -20.45 8.49 13.69
C ASP A 722 -19.47 9.43 12.96
N ILE A 723 -18.18 9.22 13.15
CA ILE A 723 -17.08 10.04 12.64
C ILE A 723 -16.22 9.13 11.77
N LEU A 724 -15.91 9.57 10.55
CA LEU A 724 -14.96 8.88 9.68
C LEU A 724 -13.62 8.80 10.42
N SER A 725 -13.13 7.57 10.60
CA SER A 725 -11.78 7.31 11.07
C SER A 725 -10.74 7.99 10.17
N LEU A 726 -9.51 8.14 10.68
CA LEU A 726 -8.41 8.61 9.85
C LEU A 726 -8.31 7.68 8.63
N GLU A 727 -8.35 6.36 8.85
CA GLU A 727 -8.39 5.25 7.88
C GLU A 727 -9.42 5.45 6.75
N GLU A 728 -10.67 5.74 7.09
CA GLU A 728 -11.73 5.95 6.09
C GLU A 728 -11.52 7.24 5.29
N LYS A 729 -10.96 8.30 5.89
CA LYS A 729 -10.61 9.52 5.15
C LYS A 729 -9.36 9.36 4.28
N PHE A 730 -8.37 8.55 4.68
CA PHE A 730 -7.20 8.24 3.85
C PHE A 730 -7.64 7.68 2.49
N GLN A 731 -8.68 6.85 2.45
CA GLN A 731 -9.19 6.28 1.21
C GLN A 731 -9.81 7.37 0.32
N VAL A 732 -10.59 8.29 0.90
CA VAL A 732 -11.26 9.39 0.19
C VAL A 732 -10.28 10.43 -0.36
N GLU A 733 -9.22 10.78 0.37
CA GLU A 733 -8.24 11.79 -0.05
C GLU A 733 -7.39 11.33 -1.25
N LEU A 734 -7.08 10.03 -1.35
CA LEU A 734 -6.30 9.44 -2.46
C LEU A 734 -6.96 9.59 -3.84
N GLU A 735 -8.28 9.77 -3.91
CA GLU A 735 -9.02 9.98 -5.16
C GLU A 735 -9.10 11.47 -5.57
N SER A 736 -8.81 12.39 -4.64
CA SER A 736 -8.94 13.84 -4.85
C SER A 736 -7.69 14.52 -5.43
N THR A 737 -6.55 13.81 -5.39
CA THR A 737 -5.22 14.23 -5.88
C THR A 737 -4.79 13.43 -7.10
#